data_AF-A0A1H0GGL0-F1
#
_entry.id   AF-A0A1H0GGL0-F1
#
_cell.length_a   1.000
_cell.length_b   1.000
_cell.length_c   1.000
_cell.angle_alpha   90.00
_cell.angle_beta   90.00
_cell.angle_gamma   90.00
#
_symmetry.space_group_name_H-M   'P 1'
#
loop_
_entity.id
_entity.type
_entity.pdbx_description
1 polymer ?
#
loop_
_entity_poly.entity_id
_entity_poly.type
_entity_poly.pdbx_seq_one_letter_code
_entity_poly.pdbx_strand_id
1 'polypeptide(L)'
;MSPERTPAGAGGPDRDAEATRLRFDLAIDAAGIGGFDWDLVSGRLDWDDRMLEVFGYDRSTWPGTIDAFADRIHPADAARTLGALQEAIETRGEYDAEFRVVLPTGETRWVQGRGRTLADERGTAVRLLGAGYDTTEHRQTDARVARVLESMNAAFFALDREWRFSYVNGEAERVLARPRGELLGGDIWELFPAAVGSDFEAHYRGAAATGRERVFEAYYPPPLDAWYEVRAWPGPDGLSVYFLDVTERRAAEERARAAAARLALVAEAGAVTGGTLDSGAGEDAALQRLAESVVPVLGDWVIVSLAGPDGRMRDVGSWHRDPALRATVARYAQLRLAALPPDAPILRALASGRTLGVADVGATVGRTLPPGEVSDVFWTLDPRTAVTLPMAARGRTLGALSIYRSAGRLAADEDDVAAAQEVAARVALALDNARLYEQQRRLAEGLQRSLLTAPPAPDSAEIAVRYRPAVEVAEVGGDWYDAFVQPSGATVLVIGDVVGHDTEAAAAMGQLRGLLRGIAYRDGIGPAQVLSDLDAAVRGLGMSTMATAAVARVEQTPEQRDAGLTTLRWSNAGHPPPLVLHTDGRVEALEAGRPDLMLGVDPAAARGEHEVTVRRGATLLLYTDGLVEGRDLPLDEGIGRLRDALADLGDQPLEQLCDAVIERLRPERLQDDIALVAIRLHPQGDGGAQRGRGTPRDRGVGR
;
A
#
# COMPACT_ATOMS: atom_id res chain seq x y z
N MET A 1 -30.04 -7.07 -105.66
CA MET A 1 -29.03 -7.71 -106.53
C MET A 1 -27.68 -7.55 -105.86
N SER A 2 -27.08 -8.66 -105.47
CA SER A 2 -25.68 -8.83 -105.06
C SER A 2 -24.71 -8.39 -106.19
N PRO A 3 -23.38 -8.51 -106.01
CA PRO A 3 -22.50 -7.99 -104.95
C PRO A 3 -21.24 -7.30 -105.57
N GLU A 4 -20.50 -6.45 -104.86
CA GLU A 4 -19.11 -6.18 -105.27
C GLU A 4 -18.16 -5.80 -104.11
N ARG A 5 -17.38 -6.81 -103.73
CA ARG A 5 -16.00 -6.84 -103.20
C ARG A 5 -15.41 -5.56 -102.58
N THR A 6 -15.20 -5.64 -101.27
CA THR A 6 -14.13 -4.92 -100.55
C THR A 6 -12.75 -5.37 -101.03
N PRO A 7 -11.79 -4.47 -101.31
CA PRO A 7 -10.38 -4.82 -101.27
C PRO A 7 -9.81 -4.51 -99.89
N ALA A 8 -9.30 -5.55 -99.23
CA ALA A 8 -8.28 -5.44 -98.21
C ALA A 8 -6.92 -5.16 -98.86
N GLY A 9 -6.07 -4.38 -98.18
CA GLY A 9 -4.62 -4.41 -98.35
C GLY A 9 -3.96 -3.15 -98.94
N ALA A 10 -3.50 -2.25 -98.06
CA ALA A 10 -2.32 -1.39 -98.27
C ALA A 10 -1.89 -0.73 -96.93
N GLY A 11 -1.58 -1.53 -95.91
CA GLY A 11 -0.88 -1.07 -94.70
C GLY A 11 0.58 -1.53 -94.79
N GLY A 12 1.45 -0.68 -95.31
CA GLY A 12 2.85 -1.04 -95.59
C GLY A 12 3.72 -1.19 -94.32
N PRO A 13 4.84 -1.93 -94.41
CA PRO A 13 5.79 -2.24 -93.32
C PRO A 13 6.48 -1.04 -92.64
N ASP A 14 6.11 0.18 -93.01
CA ASP A 14 6.76 1.43 -92.55
C ASP A 14 6.20 1.92 -91.20
N ARG A 15 4.90 1.69 -90.92
CA ARG A 15 4.26 2.17 -89.68
C ARG A 15 4.64 1.40 -88.42
N ASP A 16 4.90 0.10 -88.53
CA ASP A 16 5.32 -0.73 -87.39
C ASP A 16 6.79 -0.48 -87.02
N ALA A 17 7.65 -0.19 -88.02
CA ALA A 17 9.03 0.22 -87.79
C ALA A 17 9.10 1.60 -87.12
N GLU A 18 8.27 2.55 -87.56
CA GLU A 18 8.18 3.90 -86.99
C GLU A 18 7.62 3.87 -85.55
N ALA A 19 6.58 3.07 -85.28
CA ALA A 19 6.02 2.90 -83.93
C ALA A 19 6.98 2.17 -82.97
N THR A 20 7.75 1.20 -83.47
CA THR A 20 8.78 0.50 -82.67
C THR A 20 9.92 1.45 -82.32
N ARG A 21 10.38 2.26 -83.30
CA ARG A 21 11.40 3.28 -83.08
C ARG A 21 10.95 4.33 -82.06
N LEU A 22 9.73 4.85 -82.19
CA LEU A 22 9.18 5.85 -81.26
C LEU A 22 9.05 5.32 -79.81
N ARG A 23 8.68 4.04 -79.63
CA ARG A 23 8.64 3.40 -78.30
C ARG A 23 10.03 3.20 -77.70
N PHE A 24 11.02 2.89 -78.53
CA PHE A 24 12.41 2.80 -78.10
C PHE A 24 12.96 4.16 -77.69
N ASP A 25 12.71 5.20 -78.49
CA ASP A 25 13.15 6.57 -78.20
C ASP A 25 12.53 7.09 -76.89
N LEU A 26 11.22 6.86 -76.66
CA LEU A 26 10.55 7.21 -75.40
C LEU A 26 11.09 6.45 -74.18
N ALA A 27 11.49 5.18 -74.33
CA ALA A 27 12.06 4.38 -73.25
C ALA A 27 13.50 4.81 -72.91
N ILE A 28 14.29 5.20 -73.91
CA ILE A 28 15.64 5.75 -73.75
C ILE A 28 15.59 7.11 -73.05
N ASP A 29 14.67 8.00 -73.49
CA ASP A 29 14.45 9.30 -72.86
C ASP A 29 13.98 9.16 -71.41
N ALA A 30 13.04 8.25 -71.12
CA ALA A 30 12.54 8.02 -69.76
C ALA A 30 13.59 7.41 -68.81
N ALA A 31 14.54 6.63 -69.35
CA ALA A 31 15.61 6.02 -68.58
C ALA A 31 16.86 6.92 -68.42
N GLY A 32 16.85 8.12 -69.02
CA GLY A 32 17.99 9.04 -68.97
C GLY A 32 19.25 8.50 -69.65
N ILE A 33 19.07 7.65 -70.66
CA ILE A 33 20.18 6.98 -71.36
C ILE A 33 20.64 7.86 -72.53
N GLY A 34 21.93 8.18 -72.58
CA GLY A 34 22.56 8.87 -73.72
C GLY A 34 23.31 7.90 -74.62
N GLY A 35 23.22 8.09 -75.94
CA GLY A 35 23.89 7.31 -76.96
C GLY A 35 25.21 7.91 -77.43
N PHE A 36 26.14 7.05 -77.83
CA PHE A 36 27.36 7.43 -78.52
C PHE A 36 27.62 6.57 -79.76
N ASP A 37 28.31 7.19 -80.72
CA ASP A 37 28.66 6.61 -82.01
C ASP A 37 30.08 7.01 -82.37
N TRP A 38 30.99 6.05 -82.26
CA TRP A 38 32.40 6.26 -82.57
C TRP A 38 32.74 5.65 -83.93
N ASP A 39 33.03 6.50 -84.91
CA ASP A 39 33.61 6.08 -86.18
C ASP A 39 35.12 5.89 -86.01
N LEU A 40 35.57 4.63 -86.10
CA LEU A 40 36.97 4.25 -85.84
C LEU A 40 37.88 4.53 -87.06
N VAL A 41 37.31 4.81 -88.23
CA VAL A 41 38.06 5.10 -89.46
C VAL A 41 38.45 6.58 -89.52
N SER A 42 37.50 7.45 -89.19
CA SER A 42 37.70 8.91 -89.13
C SER A 42 38.15 9.41 -87.76
N GLY A 43 37.96 8.60 -86.72
CA GLY A 43 38.23 8.96 -85.33
C GLY A 43 37.14 9.82 -84.67
N ARG A 44 36.03 10.11 -85.37
CA ARG A 44 34.97 10.99 -84.89
C ARG A 44 34.03 10.29 -83.91
N LEU A 45 33.84 10.88 -82.75
CA LEU A 45 32.93 10.42 -81.69
C LEU A 45 31.71 11.36 -81.60
N ASP A 46 30.58 10.89 -82.09
CA ASP A 46 29.30 11.60 -82.03
C ASP A 46 28.50 11.17 -80.79
N TRP A 47 28.06 12.14 -79.99
CA TRP A 47 27.19 11.94 -78.83
C TRP A 47 25.81 12.53 -79.09
N ASP A 48 24.76 11.95 -78.55
CA ASP A 48 23.47 12.62 -78.47
C ASP A 48 23.47 13.71 -77.37
N ASP A 49 22.38 14.47 -77.30
CA ASP A 49 22.28 15.58 -76.34
C ASP A 49 22.29 15.10 -74.88
N ARG A 50 21.88 13.85 -74.61
CA ARG A 50 21.84 13.27 -73.27
C ARG A 50 23.21 12.81 -72.79
N MET A 51 24.00 12.18 -73.66
CA MET A 51 25.37 11.82 -73.35
C MET A 51 26.23 13.08 -73.13
N LEU A 52 25.97 14.15 -73.89
CA LEU A 52 26.58 15.46 -73.64
C LEU A 52 26.21 16.02 -72.26
N GLU A 53 24.94 15.95 -71.86
CA GLU A 53 24.46 16.38 -70.54
C GLU A 53 25.08 15.57 -69.39
N VAL A 54 25.16 14.25 -69.51
CA VAL A 54 25.75 13.35 -68.50
C VAL A 54 27.21 13.72 -68.23
N PHE A 55 27.96 14.08 -69.28
CA PHE A 55 29.39 14.44 -69.20
C PHE A 55 29.65 15.95 -69.06
N GLY A 56 28.59 16.77 -69.01
CA GLY A 56 28.66 18.23 -68.84
C GLY A 56 29.35 18.97 -69.99
N TYR A 57 29.11 18.52 -71.22
CA TYR A 57 29.50 19.23 -72.43
C TYR A 57 28.30 19.94 -73.07
N ASP A 58 28.54 21.13 -73.61
CA ASP A 58 27.62 21.74 -74.58
C ASP A 58 27.97 21.28 -75.98
N ARG A 59 26.95 21.11 -76.84
CA ARG A 59 27.12 20.72 -78.26
C ARG A 59 28.11 21.62 -79.00
N SER A 60 28.18 22.91 -78.68
CA SER A 60 29.11 23.88 -79.28
C SER A 60 30.56 23.75 -78.77
N THR A 61 30.76 23.06 -77.66
CA THR A 61 32.07 22.87 -77.00
C THR A 61 32.63 21.45 -77.15
N TRP A 62 31.79 20.50 -77.58
CA TRP A 62 32.16 19.10 -77.74
C TRP A 62 33.12 18.90 -78.94
N PRO A 63 34.37 18.47 -78.71
CA PRO A 63 35.35 18.29 -79.79
C PRO A 63 35.08 17.07 -80.68
N GLY A 64 34.24 16.14 -80.25
CA GLY A 64 33.93 14.94 -81.01
C GLY A 64 35.06 13.92 -81.08
N THR A 65 35.89 13.83 -80.03
CA THR A 65 37.06 12.94 -79.99
C THR A 65 37.05 12.04 -78.76
N ILE A 66 37.73 10.89 -78.86
CA ILE A 66 37.90 9.98 -77.73
C ILE A 66 38.74 10.60 -76.60
N ASP A 67 39.69 11.48 -76.93
CA ASP A 67 40.48 12.22 -75.94
C ASP A 67 39.59 13.12 -75.08
N ALA A 68 38.59 13.78 -75.69
CA ALA A 68 37.64 14.62 -74.95
C ALA A 68 36.71 13.80 -74.02
N PHE A 69 36.46 12.53 -74.34
CA PHE A 69 35.82 11.59 -73.43
C PHE A 69 36.79 11.20 -72.29
N ALA A 70 38.03 10.83 -72.62
CA ALA A 70 39.06 10.44 -71.66
C ALA A 70 39.35 11.56 -70.63
N ASP A 71 39.41 12.82 -71.07
CA ASP A 71 39.63 14.00 -70.24
C ASP A 71 38.56 14.18 -69.14
N ARG A 72 37.37 13.61 -69.34
CA ARG A 72 36.28 13.65 -68.36
C ARG A 72 36.26 12.46 -67.41
N ILE A 73 37.02 11.41 -67.66
CA ILE A 73 37.04 10.26 -66.75
C ILE A 73 37.90 10.59 -65.54
N HIS A 74 37.44 10.22 -64.36
CA HIS A 74 38.22 10.39 -63.14
C HIS A 74 39.58 9.66 -63.27
N PRO A 75 40.71 10.25 -62.87
CA PRO A 75 42.05 9.71 -63.14
C PRO A 75 42.27 8.26 -62.67
N ALA A 76 41.62 7.87 -61.57
CA ALA A 76 41.67 6.49 -61.04
C ALA A 76 40.94 5.45 -61.91
N ASP A 77 39.99 5.87 -62.75
CA ASP A 77 39.16 4.97 -63.56
C ASP A 77 39.56 5.01 -65.06
N ALA A 78 40.31 6.03 -65.50
CA ALA A 78 40.66 6.27 -66.90
C ALA A 78 41.35 5.08 -67.57
N ALA A 79 42.40 4.53 -66.94
CA ALA A 79 43.15 3.40 -67.50
C ALA A 79 42.29 2.15 -67.70
N ARG A 80 41.43 1.83 -66.72
CA ARG A 80 40.52 0.68 -66.78
C ARG A 80 39.46 0.88 -67.86
N THR A 81 38.88 2.07 -67.92
CA THR A 81 37.75 2.38 -68.81
C THR A 81 38.19 2.41 -70.28
N LEU A 82 39.32 3.07 -70.57
CA LEU A 82 39.89 3.10 -71.92
C LEU A 82 40.42 1.73 -72.36
N GLY A 83 40.98 0.96 -71.42
CA GLY A 83 41.39 -0.43 -71.68
C GLY A 83 40.21 -1.30 -72.11
N ALA A 84 39.06 -1.21 -71.42
CA ALA A 84 37.85 -1.94 -71.79
C ALA A 84 37.29 -1.54 -73.17
N LEU A 85 37.37 -0.26 -73.53
CA LEU A 85 36.98 0.21 -74.87
C LEU A 85 37.92 -0.34 -75.96
N GLN A 86 39.23 -0.31 -75.71
CA GLN A 86 40.23 -0.84 -76.63
C GLN A 86 40.06 -2.36 -76.82
N GLU A 87 39.84 -3.10 -75.73
CA GLU A 87 39.57 -4.54 -75.78
C GLU A 87 38.31 -4.86 -76.61
N ALA A 88 37.23 -4.09 -76.43
CA ALA A 88 36.01 -4.26 -77.23
C ALA A 88 36.26 -4.02 -78.73
N ILE A 89 37.14 -3.08 -79.09
CA ILE A 89 37.51 -2.81 -80.49
C ILE A 89 38.34 -3.97 -81.07
N GLU A 90 39.37 -4.42 -80.35
CA GLU A 90 40.28 -5.48 -80.79
C GLU A 90 39.56 -6.82 -80.95
N THR A 91 38.69 -7.15 -80.00
CA THR A 91 37.90 -8.39 -79.99
C THR A 91 36.65 -8.33 -80.86
N ARG A 92 36.27 -7.13 -81.32
CA ARG A 92 34.98 -6.85 -81.97
C ARG A 92 33.79 -7.27 -81.08
N GLY A 93 33.98 -7.09 -79.77
CA GLY A 93 33.08 -7.54 -78.70
C GLY A 93 32.16 -6.44 -78.17
N GLU A 94 31.66 -6.69 -76.96
CA GLU A 94 30.83 -5.75 -76.21
C GLU A 94 31.71 -4.98 -75.21
N TYR A 95 31.35 -3.72 -74.99
CA TYR A 95 31.89 -2.86 -73.94
C TYR A 95 30.88 -2.83 -72.80
N ASP A 96 31.35 -3.04 -71.56
CA ASP A 96 30.59 -2.82 -70.33
C ASP A 96 31.57 -2.28 -69.28
N ALA A 97 31.36 -1.05 -68.83
CA ALA A 97 32.18 -0.47 -67.77
C ALA A 97 31.39 0.54 -66.94
N GLU A 98 31.64 0.51 -65.64
CA GLU A 98 31.22 1.55 -64.69
C GLU A 98 32.43 2.40 -64.29
N PHE A 99 32.28 3.72 -64.39
CA PHE A 99 33.36 4.67 -64.15
C PHE A 99 32.85 6.03 -63.70
N ARG A 100 33.73 6.80 -63.06
CA ARG A 100 33.42 8.17 -62.64
C ARG A 100 33.77 9.18 -63.72
N VAL A 101 32.90 10.17 -63.86
CA VAL A 101 33.06 11.33 -64.74
C VAL A 101 33.20 12.59 -63.89
N VAL A 102 34.16 13.44 -64.21
CA VAL A 102 34.42 14.71 -63.52
C VAL A 102 33.96 15.87 -64.42
N LEU A 103 32.92 16.56 -63.96
CA LEU A 103 32.32 17.69 -64.65
C LEU A 103 33.21 18.95 -64.57
N PRO A 104 33.01 19.95 -65.44
CA PRO A 104 33.79 21.19 -65.38
C PRO A 104 33.61 21.94 -64.05
N THR A 105 32.48 21.71 -63.38
CA THR A 105 32.14 22.24 -62.06
C THR A 105 32.91 21.58 -60.92
N GLY A 106 33.62 20.47 -61.18
CA GLY A 106 34.30 19.64 -60.17
C GLY A 106 33.40 18.55 -59.56
N GLU A 107 32.11 18.52 -59.90
CA GLU A 107 31.20 17.44 -59.49
C GLU A 107 31.60 16.10 -60.14
N THR A 108 31.47 15.01 -59.38
CA THR A 108 31.74 13.65 -59.87
C THR A 108 30.44 12.88 -60.03
N ARG A 109 30.20 12.32 -61.22
CA ARG A 109 29.07 11.43 -61.52
C ARG A 109 29.55 10.00 -61.75
N TRP A 110 28.78 9.01 -61.34
CA TRP A 110 28.97 7.61 -61.72
C TRP A 110 28.19 7.34 -63.00
N VAL A 111 28.86 6.74 -63.98
CA VAL A 111 28.26 6.42 -65.28
C VAL A 111 28.46 4.95 -65.57
N GLN A 112 27.38 4.28 -65.95
CA GLN A 112 27.41 2.94 -66.50
C GLN A 112 27.36 3.04 -68.02
N GLY A 113 28.44 2.62 -68.68
CA GLY A 113 28.57 2.59 -70.14
C GLY A 113 28.45 1.17 -70.68
N ARG A 114 27.73 1.00 -71.79
CA ARG A 114 27.65 -0.25 -72.55
C ARG A 114 27.70 0.00 -74.05
N GLY A 115 28.34 -0.88 -74.82
CA GLY A 115 28.42 -0.71 -76.27
C GLY A 115 28.83 -1.98 -77.01
N ARG A 116 28.89 -1.90 -78.33
CA ARG A 116 29.30 -2.99 -79.21
C ARG A 116 30.03 -2.49 -80.45
N THR A 117 31.09 -3.21 -80.81
CA THR A 117 31.91 -2.90 -81.99
C THR A 117 31.32 -3.54 -83.25
N LEU A 118 31.27 -2.78 -84.33
CA LEU A 118 30.87 -3.22 -85.67
C LEU A 118 32.09 -3.28 -86.59
N ALA A 119 32.16 -4.33 -87.40
CA ALA A 119 33.23 -4.55 -88.37
C ALA A 119 32.72 -4.48 -89.82
N ASP A 120 33.61 -4.13 -90.75
CA ASP A 120 33.32 -4.15 -92.19
C ASP A 120 33.33 -5.58 -92.78
N GLU A 121 33.06 -5.69 -94.08
CA GLU A 121 33.05 -6.96 -94.82
C GLU A 121 34.42 -7.69 -94.82
N ARG A 122 35.50 -7.00 -94.44
CA ARG A 122 36.86 -7.55 -94.32
C ARG A 122 37.22 -7.90 -92.87
N GLY A 123 36.28 -7.73 -91.93
CA GLY A 123 36.45 -8.04 -90.51
C GLY A 123 37.25 -6.99 -89.73
N THR A 124 37.47 -5.80 -90.29
CA THR A 124 38.13 -4.68 -89.60
C THR A 124 37.11 -3.89 -88.81
N ALA A 125 37.39 -3.58 -87.54
CA ALA A 125 36.51 -2.75 -86.71
C ALA A 125 36.42 -1.35 -87.30
N VAL A 126 35.20 -0.91 -87.62
CA VAL A 126 34.95 0.39 -88.28
C VAL A 126 34.12 1.33 -87.42
N ARG A 127 33.38 0.82 -86.42
CA ARG A 127 32.48 1.63 -85.61
C ARG A 127 32.26 1.03 -84.22
N LEU A 128 32.09 1.84 -83.18
CA LEU A 128 31.64 1.41 -81.85
C LEU A 128 30.39 2.21 -81.48
N LEU A 129 29.26 1.51 -81.28
CA LEU A 129 28.00 2.11 -80.87
C LEU A 129 27.71 1.74 -79.43
N GLY A 130 27.17 2.67 -78.64
CA GLY A 130 26.79 2.35 -77.28
C GLY A 130 25.92 3.39 -76.62
N ALA A 131 25.69 3.16 -75.34
CA ALA A 131 24.84 3.94 -74.47
C ALA A 131 25.49 4.10 -73.09
N GLY A 132 25.20 5.21 -72.42
CA GLY A 132 25.62 5.50 -71.06
C GLY A 132 24.52 6.18 -70.26
N TYR A 133 24.44 5.90 -68.97
CA TYR A 133 23.49 6.55 -68.06
C TYR A 133 24.10 6.79 -66.68
N ASP A 134 23.59 7.81 -65.99
CA ASP A 134 24.05 8.23 -64.67
C ASP A 134 23.48 7.33 -63.55
N THR A 135 24.35 6.76 -62.71
CA THR A 135 23.99 5.91 -61.55
C THR A 135 24.24 6.58 -60.20
N THR A 136 24.55 7.88 -60.19
CA THR A 136 24.97 8.64 -59.00
C THR A 136 23.90 8.68 -57.91
N GLU A 137 22.65 9.00 -58.24
CA GLU A 137 21.56 9.13 -57.27
C GLU A 137 21.25 7.80 -56.55
N HIS A 138 21.30 6.69 -57.31
CA HIS A 138 21.11 5.35 -56.78
C HIS A 138 22.22 4.98 -55.78
N ARG A 139 23.49 5.18 -56.16
CA ARG A 139 24.65 4.95 -55.28
C ARG A 139 24.62 5.82 -54.01
N GLN A 140 24.23 7.09 -54.14
CA GLN A 140 24.17 8.01 -53.01
C GLN A 140 23.05 7.64 -52.02
N THR A 141 21.93 7.11 -52.50
CA THR A 141 20.79 6.68 -51.67
C THR A 141 21.17 5.46 -50.83
N ASP A 142 21.76 4.42 -51.42
CA ASP A 142 22.17 3.22 -50.69
C ASP A 142 23.26 3.52 -49.66
N ALA A 143 24.25 4.33 -50.02
CA ALA A 143 25.30 4.76 -49.10
C ALA A 143 24.78 5.68 -47.98
N ARG A 144 23.65 6.37 -48.20
CA ARG A 144 22.99 7.17 -47.15
C ARG A 144 22.24 6.28 -46.18
N VAL A 145 21.48 5.29 -46.66
CA VAL A 145 20.76 4.33 -45.80
C VAL A 145 21.75 3.53 -44.94
N ALA A 146 22.82 3.01 -45.54
CA ALA A 146 23.86 2.29 -44.80
C ALA A 146 24.50 3.17 -43.71
N ARG A 147 24.83 4.43 -44.01
CA ARG A 147 25.37 5.37 -42.99
C ARG A 147 24.38 5.68 -41.86
N VAL A 148 23.09 5.77 -42.17
CA VAL A 148 22.06 5.95 -41.13
C VAL A 148 22.04 4.72 -40.23
N LEU A 149 21.92 3.52 -40.79
CA LEU A 149 21.89 2.27 -40.01
C LEU A 149 23.18 2.05 -39.17
N GLU A 150 24.35 2.42 -39.69
CA GLU A 150 25.62 2.34 -38.95
C GLU A 150 25.75 3.37 -37.82
N SER A 151 25.07 4.51 -37.91
CA SER A 151 25.10 5.54 -36.87
C SER A 151 23.96 5.44 -35.86
N MET A 152 23.08 4.44 -36.01
CA MET A 152 22.03 4.16 -35.04
C MET A 152 22.63 3.60 -33.75
N ASN A 153 22.25 4.19 -32.61
CA ASN A 153 22.58 3.69 -31.27
C ASN A 153 21.76 2.45 -30.86
N ALA A 154 21.14 1.77 -31.84
CA ALA A 154 20.36 0.58 -31.60
C ALA A 154 20.87 -0.54 -32.48
N ALA A 155 20.89 -1.74 -31.93
CA ALA A 155 21.37 -2.91 -32.63
C ALA A 155 20.38 -3.29 -33.74
N PHE A 156 20.90 -3.44 -34.95
CA PHE A 156 20.12 -3.80 -36.12
C PHE A 156 20.84 -4.85 -36.94
N PHE A 157 20.11 -5.88 -37.36
CA PHE A 157 20.54 -6.82 -38.38
C PHE A 157 19.42 -7.15 -39.35
N ALA A 158 19.77 -7.60 -40.55
CA ALA A 158 18.83 -8.18 -41.50
C ALA A 158 19.22 -9.63 -41.78
N LEU A 159 18.22 -10.48 -41.93
CA LEU A 159 18.34 -11.88 -42.33
C LEU A 159 17.74 -12.05 -43.73
N ASP A 160 18.34 -12.91 -44.54
CA ASP A 160 17.74 -13.36 -45.80
C ASP A 160 16.64 -14.41 -45.58
N ARG A 161 16.08 -14.95 -46.67
CA ARG A 161 15.02 -15.97 -46.61
C ARG A 161 15.51 -17.32 -46.08
N GLU A 162 16.81 -17.52 -46.08
CA GLU A 162 17.52 -18.70 -45.57
C GLU A 162 18.02 -18.49 -44.13
N TRP A 163 17.56 -17.43 -43.44
CA TRP A 163 17.91 -17.09 -42.05
C TRP A 163 19.38 -16.69 -41.82
N ARG A 164 20.07 -16.27 -42.89
CA ARG A 164 21.47 -15.83 -42.80
C ARG A 164 21.58 -14.33 -42.70
N PHE A 165 22.55 -13.84 -41.92
CA PHE A 165 22.75 -12.39 -41.79
C PHE A 165 23.19 -11.75 -43.12
N SER A 166 22.35 -10.88 -43.67
CA SER A 166 22.65 -10.09 -44.86
C SER A 166 23.21 -8.70 -44.51
N TYR A 167 22.89 -8.20 -43.32
CA TYR A 167 23.41 -6.93 -42.80
C TYR A 167 23.49 -6.96 -41.27
N VAL A 168 24.50 -6.30 -40.70
CA VAL A 168 24.69 -6.10 -39.25
C VAL A 168 25.35 -4.74 -39.06
N ASN A 169 24.79 -3.87 -38.22
CA ASN A 169 25.42 -2.59 -37.88
C ASN A 169 26.41 -2.72 -36.70
N GLY A 170 27.24 -1.69 -36.47
CA GLY A 170 28.25 -1.72 -35.40
C GLY A 170 27.68 -1.97 -33.99
N GLU A 171 26.47 -1.49 -33.71
CA GLU A 171 25.84 -1.70 -32.40
C GLU A 171 25.39 -3.15 -32.21
N ALA A 172 24.92 -3.83 -33.26
CA ALA A 172 24.60 -5.26 -33.19
C ALA A 172 25.83 -6.14 -32.94
N GLU A 173 27.02 -5.78 -33.46
CA GLU A 173 28.27 -6.49 -33.13
C GLU A 173 28.58 -6.41 -31.63
N ARG A 174 28.39 -5.21 -31.04
CA ARG A 174 28.61 -4.97 -29.61
C ARG A 174 27.63 -5.77 -28.75
N VAL A 175 26.34 -5.71 -29.07
CA VAL A 175 25.27 -6.33 -28.26
C VAL A 175 25.27 -7.86 -28.40
N LEU A 176 25.56 -8.40 -29.58
CA LEU A 176 25.66 -9.84 -29.81
C LEU A 176 27.03 -10.43 -29.43
N ALA A 177 27.97 -9.59 -28.98
CA ALA A 177 29.33 -9.96 -28.61
C ALA A 177 30.07 -10.80 -29.68
N ARG A 178 29.81 -10.51 -30.97
CA ARG A 178 30.40 -11.21 -32.11
C ARG A 178 30.74 -10.23 -33.24
N PRO A 179 31.90 -10.36 -33.89
CA PRO A 179 32.29 -9.46 -34.98
C PRO A 179 31.45 -9.74 -36.24
N ARG A 180 31.19 -8.70 -37.03
CA ARG A 180 30.39 -8.76 -38.27
C ARG A 180 30.92 -9.78 -39.27
N GLY A 181 32.23 -9.99 -39.34
CA GLY A 181 32.84 -10.98 -40.23
C GLY A 181 32.45 -12.43 -39.92
N GLU A 182 32.05 -12.73 -38.69
CA GLU A 182 31.51 -14.05 -38.29
C GLU A 182 29.99 -14.14 -38.46
N LEU A 183 29.30 -13.00 -38.33
CA LEU A 183 27.85 -12.94 -38.44
C LEU A 183 27.40 -13.00 -39.91
N LEU A 184 27.96 -12.16 -40.79
CA LEU A 184 27.53 -12.05 -42.18
C LEU A 184 27.61 -13.39 -42.93
N GLY A 185 26.49 -13.79 -43.53
CA GLY A 185 26.32 -15.05 -44.25
C GLY A 185 26.13 -16.29 -43.36
N GLY A 186 26.32 -16.17 -42.04
CA GLY A 186 26.05 -17.25 -41.08
C GLY A 186 24.56 -17.37 -40.74
N ASP A 187 24.11 -18.59 -40.45
CA ASP A 187 22.72 -18.88 -40.06
C ASP A 187 22.49 -18.50 -38.58
N ILE A 188 21.41 -17.75 -38.30
CA ILE A 188 21.11 -17.27 -36.94
C ILE A 188 20.87 -18.41 -35.94
N TRP A 189 20.30 -19.54 -36.37
CA TRP A 189 19.99 -20.68 -35.52
C TRP A 189 21.25 -21.49 -35.19
N GLU A 190 22.23 -21.53 -36.09
CA GLU A 190 23.54 -22.14 -35.83
C GLU A 190 24.42 -21.26 -34.93
N LEU A 191 24.43 -19.94 -35.18
CA LEU A 191 25.24 -18.99 -34.41
C LEU A 191 24.67 -18.72 -33.01
N PHE A 192 23.35 -18.79 -32.85
CA PHE A 192 22.61 -18.57 -31.61
C PHE A 192 21.67 -19.75 -31.30
N PRO A 193 22.20 -20.93 -30.93
CA PRO A 193 21.41 -22.16 -30.77
C PRO A 193 20.37 -22.09 -29.65
N ALA A 194 20.58 -21.25 -28.62
CA ALA A 194 19.59 -21.08 -27.56
C ALA A 194 18.36 -20.27 -28.00
N ALA A 195 18.39 -19.65 -29.19
CA ALA A 195 17.20 -19.05 -29.79
C ALA A 195 16.21 -20.11 -30.30
N VAL A 196 16.69 -21.31 -30.63
CA VAL A 196 15.87 -22.42 -31.10
C VAL A 196 14.99 -22.95 -29.96
N GLY A 197 13.69 -23.08 -30.21
CA GLY A 197 12.69 -23.47 -29.21
C GLY A 197 12.34 -22.38 -28.18
N SER A 198 12.83 -21.16 -28.37
CA SER A 198 12.54 -20.00 -27.51
C SER A 198 11.55 -19.02 -28.18
N ASP A 199 11.22 -17.94 -27.46
CA ASP A 199 10.39 -16.85 -27.98
C ASP A 199 10.99 -16.19 -29.22
N PHE A 200 12.33 -16.16 -29.36
CA PHE A 200 13.00 -15.62 -30.55
C PHE A 200 12.62 -16.38 -31.82
N GLU A 201 12.70 -17.72 -31.82
CA GLU A 201 12.33 -18.53 -32.98
C GLU A 201 10.84 -18.41 -33.31
N ALA A 202 9.99 -18.53 -32.29
CA ALA A 202 8.54 -18.44 -32.46
C ALA A 202 8.12 -17.11 -33.11
N HIS A 203 8.75 -16.01 -32.70
CA HIS A 203 8.40 -14.69 -33.19
C HIS A 203 9.06 -14.34 -34.53
N TYR A 204 10.30 -14.75 -34.78
CA TYR A 204 10.94 -14.54 -36.08
C TYR A 204 10.25 -15.33 -37.18
N ARG A 205 10.04 -16.65 -36.99
CA ARG A 205 9.30 -17.47 -37.96
C ARG A 205 7.87 -16.99 -38.10
N GLY A 206 7.25 -16.56 -37.01
CA GLY A 206 5.90 -15.98 -37.01
C GLY A 206 5.81 -14.69 -37.84
N ALA A 207 6.79 -13.79 -37.74
CA ALA A 207 6.85 -12.56 -38.54
C ALA A 207 7.02 -12.89 -40.03
N ALA A 208 7.98 -13.77 -40.37
CA ALA A 208 8.23 -14.20 -41.74
C ALA A 208 7.02 -14.88 -42.39
N ALA A 209 6.34 -15.78 -41.66
CA ALA A 209 5.17 -16.51 -42.19
C ALA A 209 3.93 -15.64 -42.36
N THR A 210 3.73 -14.65 -41.48
CA THR A 210 2.52 -13.81 -41.49
C THR A 210 2.66 -12.51 -42.29
N GLY A 211 3.89 -12.10 -42.61
CA GLY A 211 4.15 -10.81 -43.26
C GLY A 211 3.82 -9.61 -42.37
N ARG A 212 3.70 -9.81 -41.05
CA ARG A 212 3.40 -8.76 -40.06
C ARG A 212 4.53 -8.59 -39.07
N GLU A 213 4.71 -7.37 -38.57
CA GLU A 213 5.70 -7.12 -37.53
C GLU A 213 5.39 -7.89 -36.24
N ARG A 214 6.45 -8.23 -35.50
CA ARG A 214 6.36 -8.80 -34.16
C ARG A 214 7.23 -7.99 -33.21
N VAL A 215 6.67 -7.65 -32.05
CA VAL A 215 7.36 -6.95 -30.97
C VAL A 215 7.26 -7.79 -29.71
N PHE A 216 8.39 -8.03 -29.04
CA PHE A 216 8.45 -8.87 -27.86
C PHE A 216 9.68 -8.56 -27.00
N GLU A 217 9.65 -8.98 -25.74
CA GLU A 217 10.83 -9.01 -24.88
C GLU A 217 11.16 -10.45 -24.53
N ALA A 218 12.42 -10.86 -24.68
CA ALA A 218 12.85 -12.22 -24.39
C ALA A 218 14.26 -12.24 -23.77
N TYR A 219 14.48 -13.21 -22.88
CA TYR A 219 15.78 -13.47 -22.26
C TYR A 219 16.59 -14.45 -23.10
N TYR A 220 17.85 -14.13 -23.36
CA TYR A 220 18.81 -15.05 -23.96
C TYR A 220 19.79 -15.53 -22.88
N PRO A 221 19.95 -16.84 -22.67
CA PRO A 221 20.82 -17.40 -21.63
C PRO A 221 22.33 -17.15 -21.92
N PRO A 222 23.24 -17.54 -21.01
CA PRO A 222 24.68 -17.45 -21.27
C PRO A 222 25.07 -18.06 -22.63
N PRO A 223 25.96 -17.42 -23.41
CA PRO A 223 26.93 -16.42 -22.96
C PRO A 223 26.48 -14.95 -22.99
N LEU A 224 25.33 -14.62 -23.59
CA LEU A 224 24.86 -13.23 -23.63
C LEU A 224 24.21 -12.80 -22.30
N ASP A 225 23.46 -13.71 -21.67
CA ASP A 225 22.85 -13.55 -20.35
C ASP A 225 22.11 -12.20 -20.17
N ALA A 226 21.26 -11.87 -21.15
CA ALA A 226 20.65 -10.55 -21.29
C ALA A 226 19.18 -10.63 -21.73
N TRP A 227 18.41 -9.61 -21.35
CA TRP A 227 17.05 -9.39 -21.83
C TRP A 227 17.06 -8.44 -23.04
N TYR A 228 16.32 -8.80 -24.08
CA TYR A 228 16.22 -8.01 -25.30
C TYR A 228 14.78 -7.60 -25.59
N GLU A 229 14.56 -6.31 -25.87
CA GLU A 229 13.34 -5.83 -26.55
C GLU A 229 13.60 -5.90 -28.06
N VAL A 230 12.81 -6.69 -28.78
CA VAL A 230 13.02 -7.02 -30.18
C VAL A 230 11.83 -6.60 -31.02
N ARG A 231 12.12 -6.01 -32.18
CA ARG A 231 11.15 -5.69 -33.23
C ARG A 231 11.61 -6.32 -34.53
N ALA A 232 10.81 -7.24 -35.04
CA ALA A 232 11.09 -7.98 -36.25
C ALA A 232 10.10 -7.60 -37.35
N TRP A 233 10.61 -7.04 -38.45
CA TRP A 233 9.84 -6.62 -39.62
C TRP A 233 10.13 -7.51 -40.83
N PRO A 234 9.12 -8.20 -41.37
CA PRO A 234 9.29 -8.95 -42.61
C PRO A 234 9.36 -8.00 -43.81
N GLY A 235 10.29 -8.25 -44.72
CA GLY A 235 10.51 -7.50 -45.95
C GLY A 235 10.62 -8.41 -47.17
N PRO A 236 10.72 -7.83 -48.38
CA PRO A 236 10.84 -8.61 -49.62
C PRO A 236 12.08 -9.52 -49.64
N ASP A 237 13.16 -9.11 -48.99
CA ASP A 237 14.45 -9.80 -49.00
C ASP A 237 14.69 -10.68 -47.75
N GLY A 238 13.74 -10.74 -46.81
CA GLY A 238 13.85 -11.55 -45.59
C GLY A 238 13.28 -10.86 -44.35
N LEU A 239 14.05 -10.81 -43.25
CA LEU A 239 13.60 -10.27 -41.96
C LEU A 239 14.57 -9.21 -41.45
N SER A 240 14.10 -7.98 -41.22
CA SER A 240 14.86 -6.94 -40.54
C SER A 240 14.55 -6.95 -39.04
N VAL A 241 15.58 -6.96 -38.21
CA VAL A 241 15.45 -7.04 -36.75
C VAL A 241 16.18 -5.88 -36.09
N TYR A 242 15.43 -5.16 -35.28
CA TYR A 242 15.93 -4.15 -34.36
C TYR A 242 15.82 -4.70 -32.94
N PHE A 243 16.83 -4.46 -32.12
CA PHE A 243 16.81 -4.92 -30.73
C PHE A 243 17.60 -4.00 -29.80
N LEU A 244 17.17 -3.98 -28.54
CA LEU A 244 17.81 -3.24 -27.46
C LEU A 244 18.08 -4.19 -26.30
N ASP A 245 19.27 -4.10 -25.71
CA ASP A 245 19.55 -4.70 -24.41
C ASP A 245 18.80 -3.89 -23.33
N VAL A 246 17.84 -4.53 -22.68
CA VAL A 246 16.99 -3.92 -21.64
C VAL A 246 17.30 -4.50 -20.25
N THR A 247 18.43 -5.20 -20.09
CA THR A 247 18.81 -5.86 -18.84
C THR A 247 18.95 -4.87 -17.69
N GLU A 248 19.72 -3.78 -17.89
CA GLU A 248 19.88 -2.74 -16.86
C GLU A 248 18.56 -2.02 -16.56
N ARG A 249 17.76 -1.75 -17.61
CA ARG A 249 16.45 -1.11 -17.47
C ARG A 249 15.51 -1.98 -16.64
N ARG A 250 15.36 -3.26 -16.98
CA ARG A 250 14.55 -4.25 -16.24
C ARG A 250 15.03 -4.37 -14.80
N ALA A 251 16.33 -4.51 -14.57
CA ALA A 251 16.90 -4.59 -13.22
C ALA A 251 16.70 -3.30 -12.40
N ALA A 252 16.70 -2.12 -13.04
CA ALA A 252 16.40 -0.85 -12.38
C ALA A 252 14.91 -0.73 -12.04
N GLU A 253 14.01 -1.12 -12.97
CA GLU A 253 12.56 -1.13 -12.76
C GLU A 253 12.16 -2.10 -11.63
N GLU A 254 12.75 -3.30 -11.60
CA GLU A 254 12.51 -4.29 -10.54
C GLU A 254 13.02 -3.80 -9.17
N ARG A 255 14.22 -3.20 -9.12
CA ARG A 255 14.74 -2.58 -7.89
C ARG A 255 13.87 -1.42 -7.42
N ALA A 256 13.42 -0.56 -8.32
CA ALA A 256 12.52 0.55 -8.00
C ALA A 256 11.17 0.04 -7.47
N ARG A 257 10.61 -1.01 -8.08
CA ARG A 257 9.37 -1.66 -7.64
C ARG A 257 9.52 -2.29 -6.25
N ALA A 258 10.63 -2.98 -6.01
CA ALA A 258 10.94 -3.56 -4.70
C ALA A 258 11.10 -2.48 -3.62
N ALA A 259 11.83 -1.40 -3.92
CA ALA A 259 12.00 -0.26 -3.01
C ALA A 259 10.66 0.43 -2.69
N ALA A 260 9.83 0.66 -3.71
CA ALA A 260 8.49 1.24 -3.53
C ALA A 260 7.58 0.36 -2.66
N ALA A 261 7.62 -0.97 -2.86
CA ALA A 261 6.86 -1.91 -2.04
C ALA A 261 7.31 -1.90 -0.56
N ARG A 262 8.62 -1.81 -0.30
CA ARG A 262 9.16 -1.68 1.07
C ARG A 262 8.71 -0.39 1.74
N LEU A 263 8.77 0.74 1.03
CA LEU A 263 8.30 2.04 1.55
C LEU A 263 6.80 2.02 1.86
N ALA A 264 5.99 1.43 0.97
CA ALA A 264 4.55 1.29 1.18
C ALA A 264 4.24 0.44 2.44
N LEU A 265 4.93 -0.68 2.63
CA LEU A 265 4.78 -1.52 3.81
C LEU A 265 5.12 -0.77 5.11
N VAL A 266 6.22 -0.01 5.11
CA VAL A 266 6.62 0.83 6.26
C VAL A 266 5.55 1.87 6.59
N ALA A 267 4.92 2.48 5.58
CA ALA A 267 3.82 3.42 5.78
C ALA A 267 2.56 2.72 6.33
N GLU A 268 2.18 1.58 5.75
CA GLU A 268 1.02 0.78 6.16
C GLU A 268 1.14 0.27 7.60
N ALA A 269 2.31 -0.20 8.02
CA ALA A 269 2.54 -0.67 9.38
C ALA A 269 2.21 0.39 10.44
N GLY A 270 2.47 1.67 10.15
CA GLY A 270 2.07 2.78 11.02
C GLY A 270 0.56 2.97 11.09
N ALA A 271 -0.12 2.95 9.93
CA ALA A 271 -1.55 3.18 9.83
C ALA A 271 -2.39 2.03 10.42
N VAL A 272 -2.04 0.78 10.12
CA VAL A 272 -2.74 -0.41 10.62
C VAL A 272 -2.62 -0.49 12.13
N THR A 273 -1.44 -0.23 12.69
CA THR A 273 -1.25 -0.36 14.13
C THR A 273 -1.94 0.79 14.89
N GLY A 274 -1.85 2.03 14.41
CA GLY A 274 -2.55 3.17 15.03
C GLY A 274 -4.07 3.05 15.01
N GLY A 275 -4.67 2.89 13.81
CA GLY A 275 -6.14 2.90 13.67
C GLY A 275 -6.84 1.70 14.32
N THR A 276 -6.17 0.55 14.39
CA THR A 276 -6.77 -0.66 15.01
C THR A 276 -6.76 -0.60 16.53
N LEU A 277 -5.68 -0.07 17.11
CA LEU A 277 -5.55 0.07 18.57
C LEU A 277 -6.56 1.09 19.11
N ASP A 278 -6.87 2.14 18.35
CA ASP A 278 -7.90 3.13 18.70
C ASP A 278 -9.34 2.57 18.61
N SER A 279 -9.58 1.61 17.71
CA SER A 279 -10.92 1.06 17.44
C SER A 279 -11.40 -0.02 18.43
N GLY A 280 -10.58 -0.39 19.42
CA GLY A 280 -10.91 -1.42 20.41
C GLY A 280 -10.91 -2.86 19.86
N ALA A 281 -10.49 -3.07 18.60
CA ALA A 281 -10.42 -4.39 17.96
C ALA A 281 -9.29 -5.31 18.49
N GLY A 282 -8.49 -4.82 19.46
CA GLY A 282 -7.46 -5.57 20.17
C GLY A 282 -6.10 -5.63 19.46
N GLU A 283 -5.02 -5.70 20.25
CA GLU A 283 -3.62 -5.77 19.77
C GLU A 283 -3.41 -6.93 18.76
N ASP A 284 -4.05 -8.08 19.00
CA ASP A 284 -3.86 -9.30 18.22
C ASP A 284 -4.37 -9.16 16.78
N ALA A 285 -5.53 -8.51 16.59
CA ALA A 285 -6.10 -8.29 15.26
C ALA A 285 -5.26 -7.32 14.42
N ALA A 286 -4.65 -6.31 15.06
CA ALA A 286 -3.75 -5.37 14.41
C ALA A 286 -2.48 -6.09 13.92
N LEU A 287 -1.90 -6.93 14.78
CA LEU A 287 -0.68 -7.67 14.49
C LEU A 287 -0.89 -8.79 13.47
N GLN A 288 -2.08 -9.38 13.41
CA GLN A 288 -2.46 -10.32 12.35
C GLN A 288 -2.51 -9.64 10.98
N ARG A 289 -3.11 -8.44 10.87
CA ARG A 289 -3.10 -7.68 9.59
C ARG A 289 -1.70 -7.22 9.18
N LEU A 290 -0.87 -6.86 10.15
CA LEU A 290 0.54 -6.59 9.90
C LEU A 290 1.23 -7.83 9.30
N ALA A 291 1.01 -9.02 9.87
CA ALA A 291 1.59 -10.26 9.35
C ALA A 291 1.18 -10.52 7.88
N GLU A 292 -0.08 -10.25 7.53
CA GLU A 292 -0.59 -10.35 6.16
C GLU A 292 0.12 -9.42 5.18
N SER A 293 0.43 -8.21 5.63
CA SER A 293 1.07 -7.15 4.81
C SER A 293 2.57 -7.37 4.63
N VAL A 294 3.25 -7.89 5.65
CA VAL A 294 4.71 -8.11 5.65
C VAL A 294 5.13 -9.19 4.65
N VAL A 295 4.39 -10.29 4.57
CA VAL A 295 4.80 -11.47 3.80
C VAL A 295 5.01 -11.18 2.30
N PRO A 296 4.07 -10.56 1.55
CA PRO A 296 4.27 -10.29 0.12
C PRO A 296 5.58 -9.58 -0.19
N VAL A 297 6.00 -8.66 0.68
CA VAL A 297 7.17 -7.80 0.46
C VAL A 297 8.46 -8.39 1.03
N LEU A 298 8.45 -8.97 2.23
CA LEU A 298 9.70 -9.26 2.97
C LEU A 298 9.98 -10.75 3.20
N GLY A 299 9.00 -11.65 3.02
CA GLY A 299 9.17 -13.07 3.36
C GLY A 299 8.27 -14.02 2.57
N ASP A 300 8.27 -15.29 2.98
CA ASP A 300 7.29 -16.29 2.51
C ASP A 300 6.29 -16.61 3.62
N TRP A 301 6.71 -16.46 4.87
CA TRP A 301 5.83 -16.48 6.03
C TRP A 301 6.42 -15.74 7.21
N VAL A 302 5.56 -15.43 8.18
CA VAL A 302 5.91 -14.61 9.33
C VAL A 302 5.17 -15.08 10.57
N ILE A 303 5.79 -14.90 11.73
CA ILE A 303 5.12 -15.00 13.03
C ILE A 303 5.48 -13.78 13.87
N VAL A 304 4.46 -13.19 14.50
CA VAL A 304 4.56 -12.08 15.43
C VAL A 304 4.36 -12.62 16.85
N SER A 305 5.31 -12.30 17.73
CA SER A 305 5.29 -12.68 19.14
C SER A 305 5.24 -11.43 20.02
N LEU A 306 4.46 -11.48 21.09
CA LEU A 306 4.45 -10.47 22.14
C LEU A 306 4.99 -11.04 23.44
N ALA A 307 5.77 -10.22 24.14
CA ALA A 307 6.19 -10.47 25.52
C ALA A 307 5.15 -9.86 26.48
N GLY A 308 4.64 -10.70 27.38
CA GLY A 308 3.77 -10.29 28.48
C GLY A 308 4.57 -9.66 29.64
N PRO A 309 3.88 -9.03 30.62
CA PRO A 309 4.51 -8.41 31.79
C PRO A 309 5.28 -9.41 32.67
N ASP A 310 4.88 -10.68 32.66
CA ASP A 310 5.50 -11.80 33.37
C ASP A 310 6.70 -12.40 32.61
N GLY A 311 7.07 -11.81 31.47
CA GLY A 311 8.13 -12.31 30.59
C GLY A 311 7.73 -13.52 29.75
N ARG A 312 6.48 -14.01 29.87
CA ARG A 312 5.99 -15.09 29.00
C ARG A 312 5.68 -14.54 27.62
N MET A 313 6.08 -15.29 26.60
CA MET A 313 5.77 -14.95 25.22
C MET A 313 4.49 -15.62 24.76
N ARG A 314 3.79 -14.94 23.85
CA ARG A 314 2.66 -15.47 23.12
C ARG A 314 2.80 -15.13 21.64
N ASP A 315 2.49 -16.06 20.76
CA ASP A 315 2.37 -15.79 19.33
C ASP A 315 0.95 -15.29 19.04
N VAL A 316 0.86 -14.16 18.35
CA VAL A 316 -0.40 -13.39 18.23
C VAL A 316 -0.81 -13.12 16.79
N GLY A 317 0.14 -13.24 15.86
CA GLY A 317 -0.11 -13.06 14.44
C GLY A 317 0.75 -14.01 13.63
N SER A 318 0.20 -14.57 12.56
CA SER A 318 0.96 -15.43 11.66
C SER A 318 0.37 -15.45 10.26
N TRP A 319 1.22 -15.56 9.24
CA TRP A 319 0.76 -15.59 7.85
C TRP A 319 1.74 -16.32 6.93
N HIS A 320 1.21 -16.90 5.85
CA HIS A 320 1.96 -17.58 4.80
C HIS A 320 1.50 -17.13 3.41
N ARG A 321 2.44 -16.96 2.47
CA ARG A 321 2.17 -16.55 1.07
C ARG A 321 1.22 -17.52 0.36
N ASP A 322 1.49 -18.81 0.52
CA ASP A 322 0.68 -19.91 0.03
C ASP A 322 -0.54 -20.13 0.94
N PRO A 323 -1.77 -19.98 0.43
CA PRO A 323 -2.99 -20.26 1.18
C PRO A 323 -3.05 -21.66 1.80
N ALA A 324 -2.49 -22.68 1.13
CA ALA A 324 -2.53 -24.07 1.60
C ALA A 324 -1.72 -24.29 2.89
N LEU A 325 -0.69 -23.47 3.12
CA LEU A 325 0.22 -23.58 4.26
C LEU A 325 -0.12 -22.63 5.41
N ARG A 326 -1.17 -21.80 5.29
CA ARG A 326 -1.56 -20.85 6.36
C ARG A 326 -1.96 -21.56 7.66
N ALA A 327 -2.71 -22.65 7.56
CA ALA A 327 -3.07 -23.47 8.72
C ALA A 327 -1.83 -24.12 9.36
N THR A 328 -0.86 -24.52 8.55
CA THR A 328 0.43 -25.10 8.98
C THR A 328 1.25 -24.08 9.77
N VAL A 329 1.39 -22.84 9.29
CA VAL A 329 2.09 -21.77 10.02
C VAL A 329 1.39 -21.44 11.34
N ALA A 330 0.06 -21.31 11.34
CA ALA A 330 -0.70 -21.05 12.56
C ALA A 330 -0.52 -22.20 13.59
N ARG A 331 -0.48 -23.45 13.11
CA ARG A 331 -0.21 -24.61 13.96
C ARG A 331 1.21 -24.58 14.53
N TYR A 332 2.21 -24.23 13.73
CA TYR A 332 3.59 -24.07 14.21
C TYR A 332 3.70 -22.98 15.28
N ALA A 333 3.06 -21.83 15.09
CA ALA A 333 3.04 -20.74 16.07
C ALA A 333 2.48 -21.18 17.43
N GLN A 334 1.43 -22.00 17.46
CA GLN A 334 0.87 -22.53 18.70
C GLN A 334 1.83 -23.46 19.46
N LEU A 335 2.68 -24.19 18.74
CA LEU A 335 3.53 -25.24 19.31
C LEU A 335 4.95 -24.77 19.63
N ARG A 336 5.50 -23.85 18.81
CA ARG A 336 6.95 -23.56 18.80
C ARG A 336 7.45 -23.04 20.14
N LEU A 337 6.74 -22.11 20.79
CA LEU A 337 7.25 -21.43 21.99
C LEU A 337 7.54 -22.38 23.15
N ALA A 338 6.76 -23.45 23.31
CA ALA A 338 6.97 -24.47 24.33
C ALA A 338 8.14 -25.42 24.01
N ALA A 339 8.56 -25.48 22.74
CA ALA A 339 9.60 -26.36 22.23
C ALA A 339 10.93 -25.64 21.97
N LEU A 340 11.00 -24.32 22.14
CA LEU A 340 12.21 -23.54 21.86
C LEU A 340 13.28 -23.74 22.94
N PRO A 341 14.54 -23.99 22.56
CA PRO A 341 15.64 -24.03 23.51
C PRO A 341 15.98 -22.61 24.02
N PRO A 342 16.63 -22.46 25.18
CA PRO A 342 16.96 -21.15 25.78
C PRO A 342 17.81 -20.21 24.91
N ASP A 343 18.57 -20.77 23.96
CA ASP A 343 19.44 -20.05 23.03
C ASP A 343 18.81 -19.80 21.65
N ALA A 344 17.52 -20.09 21.49
CA ALA A 344 16.79 -19.88 20.25
C ALA A 344 16.95 -18.43 19.71
N PRO A 345 17.03 -18.23 18.38
CA PRO A 345 17.23 -16.91 17.78
C PRO A 345 16.24 -15.84 18.27
N ILE A 346 14.97 -16.19 18.45
CA ILE A 346 13.96 -15.27 18.97
C ILE A 346 14.25 -14.81 20.41
N LEU A 347 14.66 -15.72 21.30
CA LEU A 347 15.00 -15.38 22.68
C LEU A 347 16.24 -14.48 22.74
N ARG A 348 17.24 -14.75 21.90
CA ARG A 348 18.45 -13.93 21.80
C ARG A 348 18.16 -12.54 21.24
N ALA A 349 17.31 -12.43 20.23
CA ALA A 349 16.90 -11.15 19.65
C ALA A 349 16.16 -10.30 20.70
N LEU A 350 15.25 -10.93 21.46
CA LEU A 350 14.51 -10.27 22.52
C LEU A 350 15.42 -9.77 23.66
N ALA A 351 16.33 -10.63 24.14
CA ALA A 351 17.23 -10.32 25.23
C ALA A 351 18.29 -9.25 24.86
N SER A 352 18.78 -9.28 23.62
CA SER A 352 19.79 -8.33 23.14
C SER A 352 19.20 -7.03 22.60
N GLY A 353 17.92 -7.01 22.22
CA GLY A 353 17.30 -5.90 21.50
C GLY A 353 17.89 -5.70 20.09
N ARG A 354 18.61 -6.68 19.54
CA ARG A 354 19.22 -6.61 18.20
C ARG A 354 18.54 -7.54 17.21
N THR A 355 18.49 -7.09 15.96
CA THR A 355 18.05 -7.93 14.83
C THR A 355 19.02 -9.08 14.63
N LEU A 356 18.49 -10.29 14.42
CA LEU A 356 19.28 -11.50 14.18
C LEU A 356 18.87 -12.14 12.85
N GLY A 357 19.82 -12.22 11.93
CA GLY A 357 19.71 -13.04 10.72
C GLY A 357 20.14 -14.48 10.98
N VAL A 358 19.41 -15.43 10.40
CA VAL A 358 19.68 -16.87 10.45
C VAL A 358 19.85 -17.37 9.03
N ALA A 359 21.08 -17.71 8.65
CA ALA A 359 21.42 -18.15 7.30
C ALA A 359 20.98 -19.59 7.00
N ASP A 360 20.93 -20.45 8.02
CA ASP A 360 20.43 -21.82 7.93
C ASP A 360 19.47 -22.10 9.10
N VAL A 361 18.18 -21.90 8.84
CA VAL A 361 17.11 -22.09 9.84
C VAL A 361 16.93 -23.56 10.17
N GLY A 362 17.15 -24.47 9.22
CA GLY A 362 17.06 -25.91 9.44
C GLY A 362 18.13 -26.40 10.42
N ALA A 363 19.39 -25.96 10.27
CA ALA A 363 20.46 -26.32 11.18
C ALA A 363 20.32 -25.66 12.56
N THR A 364 19.87 -24.40 12.61
CA THR A 364 19.82 -23.61 13.86
C THR A 364 18.59 -23.93 14.70
N VAL A 365 17.42 -24.07 14.06
CA VAL A 365 16.13 -24.29 14.74
C VAL A 365 15.64 -25.71 14.49
N GLY A 366 15.62 -26.17 13.25
CA GLY A 366 15.02 -27.48 12.90
C GLY A 366 15.63 -28.66 13.65
N ARG A 367 16.97 -28.71 13.76
CA ARG A 367 17.67 -29.80 14.46
C ARG A 367 17.56 -29.77 15.98
N THR A 368 17.15 -28.63 16.56
CA THR A 368 17.02 -28.48 18.02
C THR A 368 15.59 -28.73 18.49
N LEU A 369 14.61 -28.78 17.58
CA LEU A 369 13.23 -29.13 17.90
C LEU A 369 13.11 -30.60 18.34
N PRO A 370 12.31 -30.90 19.38
CA PRO A 370 12.04 -32.27 19.79
C PRO A 370 11.28 -33.03 18.68
N PRO A 371 11.47 -34.35 18.55
CA PRO A 371 10.68 -35.17 17.65
C PRO A 371 9.18 -35.06 17.95
N GLY A 372 8.35 -34.99 16.91
CA GLY A 372 6.90 -34.89 17.01
C GLY A 372 6.32 -33.75 16.16
N GLU A 373 5.06 -33.43 16.42
CA GLU A 373 4.25 -32.54 15.57
C GLU A 373 4.92 -31.18 15.27
N VAL A 374 5.59 -30.57 16.26
CA VAL A 374 6.26 -29.27 16.07
C VAL A 374 7.38 -29.33 15.03
N SER A 375 8.11 -30.45 14.97
CA SER A 375 9.19 -30.68 14.00
C SER A 375 8.61 -31.00 12.61
N ASP A 376 7.58 -31.84 12.54
CA ASP A 376 6.92 -32.21 11.28
C ASP A 376 6.33 -30.99 10.56
N VAL A 377 5.63 -30.14 11.32
CA VAL A 377 5.06 -28.89 10.81
C VAL A 377 6.17 -27.92 10.38
N PHE A 378 7.25 -27.80 11.16
CA PHE A 378 8.39 -26.95 10.82
C PHE A 378 9.03 -27.35 9.47
N TRP A 379 9.29 -28.64 9.25
CA TRP A 379 9.90 -29.12 8.01
C TRP A 379 8.96 -29.03 6.81
N THR A 380 7.64 -29.12 7.04
CA THR A 380 6.64 -28.89 5.99
C THR A 380 6.67 -27.45 5.47
N LEU A 381 7.04 -26.47 6.30
CA LEU A 381 7.15 -25.06 5.91
C LEU A 381 8.45 -24.72 5.16
N ASP A 382 9.39 -25.67 5.06
CA ASP A 382 10.71 -25.55 4.40
C ASP A 382 11.42 -24.18 4.62
N PRO A 383 11.65 -23.74 5.87
CA PRO A 383 12.36 -22.50 6.11
C PRO A 383 13.86 -22.65 5.79
N ARG A 384 14.39 -21.76 4.95
CA ARG A 384 15.81 -21.71 4.61
C ARG A 384 16.55 -20.64 5.39
N THR A 385 16.08 -19.40 5.29
CA THR A 385 16.66 -18.25 5.99
C THR A 385 15.59 -17.53 6.80
N ALA A 386 15.99 -16.81 7.84
CA ALA A 386 15.07 -16.00 8.63
C ALA A 386 15.74 -14.73 9.15
N VAL A 387 14.92 -13.71 9.41
CA VAL A 387 15.32 -12.51 10.13
C VAL A 387 14.37 -12.35 11.31
N THR A 388 14.91 -12.28 12.51
CA THR A 388 14.14 -12.02 13.73
C THR A 388 14.44 -10.62 14.25
N LEU A 389 13.38 -9.82 14.38
CA LEU A 389 13.44 -8.40 14.68
C LEU A 389 12.78 -8.14 16.03
N PRO A 390 13.51 -7.65 17.04
CA PRO A 390 12.88 -7.25 18.29
C PRO A 390 12.05 -5.99 18.08
N MET A 391 10.82 -6.01 18.57
CA MET A 391 9.93 -4.86 18.63
C MET A 391 10.25 -4.10 19.92
N ALA A 392 11.23 -3.20 19.84
CA ALA A 392 11.71 -2.43 20.99
C ALA A 392 11.29 -0.96 20.91
N ALA A 393 10.73 -0.44 22.01
CA ALA A 393 10.34 0.95 22.17
C ALA A 393 10.77 1.45 23.56
N ARG A 394 11.35 2.67 23.61
CA ARG A 394 11.76 3.35 24.86
C ARG A 394 12.60 2.47 25.81
N GLY A 395 13.51 1.67 25.25
CA GLY A 395 14.39 0.77 26.02
C GLY A 395 13.77 -0.53 26.52
N ARG A 396 12.53 -0.85 26.11
CA ARG A 396 11.83 -2.10 26.43
C ARG A 396 11.54 -2.90 25.16
N THR A 397 11.75 -4.21 25.19
CA THR A 397 11.37 -5.11 24.10
C THR A 397 9.97 -5.66 24.36
N LEU A 398 9.00 -5.29 23.53
CA LEU A 398 7.58 -5.65 23.67
C LEU A 398 7.24 -6.98 22.99
N GLY A 399 8.10 -7.45 22.09
CA GLY A 399 7.86 -8.63 21.28
C GLY A 399 8.90 -8.79 20.19
N ALA A 400 8.64 -9.69 19.24
CA ALA A 400 9.49 -9.90 18.08
C ALA A 400 8.67 -10.22 16.82
N LEU A 401 9.22 -9.85 15.67
CA LEU A 401 8.74 -10.21 14.34
C LEU A 401 9.75 -11.21 13.74
N SER A 402 9.31 -12.43 13.43
CA SER A 402 10.14 -13.45 12.79
C SER A 402 9.69 -13.67 11.35
N ILE A 403 10.50 -13.23 10.38
CA ILE A 403 10.24 -13.34 8.94
C ILE A 403 11.08 -14.49 8.39
N TYR A 404 10.46 -15.40 7.65
CA TYR A 404 11.09 -16.59 7.09
C TYR A 404 11.03 -16.57 5.56
N ARG A 405 12.08 -17.08 4.92
CA ARG A 405 12.15 -17.30 3.46
C ARG A 405 12.46 -18.76 3.16
N SER A 406 11.76 -19.31 2.18
CA SER A 406 11.87 -20.69 1.68
C SER A 406 12.79 -20.76 0.46
N ALA A 407 13.03 -21.97 -0.09
CA ALA A 407 14.03 -22.17 -1.15
C ALA A 407 13.79 -21.38 -2.45
N GLY A 408 12.55 -20.97 -2.72
CA GLY A 408 12.18 -20.20 -3.91
C GLY A 408 12.47 -18.70 -3.82
N ARG A 409 12.97 -18.19 -2.70
CA ARG A 409 13.23 -16.76 -2.47
C ARG A 409 14.67 -16.54 -2.00
N LEU A 410 15.35 -15.56 -2.59
CA LEU A 410 16.71 -15.17 -2.18
C LEU A 410 16.73 -14.72 -0.72
N ALA A 411 17.87 -14.91 -0.05
CA ALA A 411 18.09 -14.40 1.31
C ALA A 411 17.84 -12.88 1.39
N ALA A 412 17.44 -12.40 2.56
CA ALA A 412 17.22 -10.97 2.78
C ALA A 412 18.52 -10.18 2.57
N ASP A 413 18.46 -9.13 1.75
CA ASP A 413 19.53 -8.16 1.61
C ASP A 413 19.46 -7.09 2.71
N GLU A 414 20.38 -6.12 2.67
CA GLU A 414 20.44 -5.05 3.68
C GLU A 414 19.20 -4.14 3.65
N ASP A 415 18.65 -3.88 2.47
CA ASP A 415 17.45 -3.05 2.29
C ASP A 415 16.20 -3.73 2.87
N ASP A 416 16.07 -5.04 2.65
CA ASP A 416 15.00 -5.86 3.20
C ASP A 416 15.04 -5.88 4.73
N VAL A 417 16.24 -6.03 5.31
CA VAL A 417 16.44 -6.00 6.76
C VAL A 417 16.14 -4.62 7.33
N ALA A 418 16.61 -3.54 6.68
CA ALA A 418 16.36 -2.17 7.11
C ALA A 418 14.86 -1.82 7.09
N ALA A 419 14.13 -2.22 6.03
CA ALA A 419 12.69 -2.03 5.96
C ALA A 419 11.95 -2.83 7.05
N ALA A 420 12.35 -4.08 7.29
CA ALA A 420 11.79 -4.89 8.36
C ALA A 420 12.02 -4.27 9.75
N GLN A 421 13.20 -3.68 9.99
CA GLN A 421 13.53 -2.99 11.24
C GLN A 421 12.64 -1.78 11.48
N GLU A 422 12.42 -0.97 10.45
CA GLU A 422 11.54 0.19 10.52
C GLU A 422 10.08 -0.22 10.78
N VAL A 423 9.60 -1.30 10.15
CA VAL A 423 8.29 -1.89 10.45
C VAL A 423 8.21 -2.30 11.93
N ALA A 424 9.19 -3.05 12.42
CA ALA A 424 9.23 -3.50 13.81
C ALA A 424 9.26 -2.33 14.82
N ALA A 425 10.00 -1.27 14.50
CA ALA A 425 10.09 -0.07 15.34
C ALA A 425 8.76 0.70 15.42
N ARG A 426 8.07 0.89 14.30
CA ARG A 426 6.76 1.56 14.25
C ARG A 426 5.70 0.79 15.03
N VAL A 427 5.67 -0.52 14.85
CA VAL A 427 4.75 -1.41 15.55
C VAL A 427 5.05 -1.40 17.04
N ALA A 428 6.32 -1.47 17.44
CA ALA A 428 6.72 -1.37 18.84
C ALA A 428 6.27 -0.05 19.47
N LEU A 429 6.45 1.09 18.79
CA LEU A 429 6.06 2.40 19.31
C LEU A 429 4.52 2.50 19.48
N ALA A 430 3.77 2.01 18.52
CA ALA A 430 2.31 2.02 18.58
C ALA A 430 1.78 1.12 19.71
N LEU A 431 2.36 -0.08 19.88
CA LEU A 431 2.04 -0.96 21.01
C LEU A 431 2.44 -0.36 22.37
N ASP A 432 3.61 0.28 22.49
CA ASP A 432 4.04 0.93 23.73
C ASP A 432 3.05 2.03 24.13
N ASN A 433 2.65 2.86 23.17
CA ASN A 433 1.67 3.93 23.40
C ASN A 433 0.32 3.35 23.85
N ALA A 434 -0.22 2.35 23.14
CA ALA A 434 -1.50 1.74 23.51
C ALA A 434 -1.46 1.13 24.92
N ARG A 435 -0.38 0.43 25.29
CA ARG A 435 -0.20 -0.12 26.65
C ARG A 435 -0.10 0.97 27.72
N LEU A 436 0.59 2.07 27.43
CA LEU A 436 0.69 3.21 28.34
C LEU A 436 -0.68 3.85 28.57
N TYR A 437 -1.45 4.07 27.49
CA TYR A 437 -2.81 4.59 27.60
C TYR A 437 -3.73 3.66 28.41
N GLU A 438 -3.68 2.35 28.13
CA GLU A 438 -4.46 1.37 28.88
C GLU A 438 -4.04 1.30 30.37
N GLN A 439 -2.73 1.42 30.65
CA GLN A 439 -2.23 1.48 32.02
C GLN A 439 -2.71 2.74 32.75
N GLN A 440 -2.62 3.92 32.11
CA GLN A 440 -3.12 5.18 32.67
C GLN A 440 -4.62 5.08 32.99
N ARG A 441 -5.40 4.55 32.04
CA ARG A 441 -6.85 4.32 32.25
C ARG A 441 -7.13 3.38 33.42
N ARG A 442 -6.42 2.24 33.52
CA ARG A 442 -6.58 1.31 34.65
C ARG A 442 -6.21 1.93 36.00
N LEU A 443 -5.17 2.77 36.04
CA LEU A 443 -4.76 3.48 37.25
C LEU A 443 -5.81 4.50 37.68
N ALA A 444 -6.35 5.28 36.74
CA ALA A 444 -7.44 6.23 36.98
C ALA A 444 -8.70 5.52 37.51
N GLU A 445 -9.19 4.51 36.79
CA GLU A 445 -10.35 3.70 37.19
C GLU A 445 -10.14 3.02 38.56
N GLY A 446 -8.93 2.53 38.82
CA GLY A 446 -8.57 1.92 40.10
C GLY A 446 -8.56 2.91 41.26
N LEU A 447 -8.02 4.11 41.05
CA LEU A 447 -8.04 5.19 42.05
C LEU A 447 -9.49 5.60 42.36
N GLN A 448 -10.32 5.84 41.33
CA GLN A 448 -11.73 6.19 41.52
C GLN A 448 -12.50 5.12 42.28
N ARG A 449 -12.36 3.84 41.89
CA ARG A 449 -13.02 2.74 42.61
C ARG A 449 -12.59 2.65 44.07
N SER A 450 -11.33 2.98 44.39
CA SER A 450 -10.86 3.02 45.78
C SER A 450 -11.45 4.20 46.58
N LEU A 451 -11.83 5.27 45.88
CA LEU A 451 -12.50 6.45 46.43
C LEU A 451 -14.02 6.30 46.52
N LEU A 452 -14.61 5.12 46.26
CA LEU A 452 -16.05 4.88 46.44
C LEU A 452 -16.27 3.78 47.48
N THR A 453 -17.27 3.94 48.36
CA THR A 453 -17.57 2.94 49.41
C THR A 453 -18.61 1.95 48.89
N ALA A 454 -18.45 0.66 49.23
CA ALA A 454 -19.55 -0.30 49.08
C ALA A 454 -20.73 0.11 50.00
N PRO A 455 -21.98 0.09 49.53
CA PRO A 455 -23.12 0.48 50.34
C PRO A 455 -23.35 -0.52 51.48
N PRO A 456 -23.84 -0.07 52.66
CA PRO A 456 -24.25 -0.98 53.72
C PRO A 456 -25.53 -1.73 53.32
N ALA A 457 -25.82 -2.82 54.02
CA ALA A 457 -27.08 -3.57 53.89
C ALA A 457 -27.91 -3.45 55.18
N PRO A 458 -28.62 -2.33 55.40
CA PRO A 458 -29.47 -2.18 56.58
C PRO A 458 -30.70 -3.10 56.50
N ASP A 459 -31.17 -3.63 57.64
CA ASP A 459 -32.34 -4.53 57.66
C ASP A 459 -33.64 -3.86 57.16
N SER A 460 -33.70 -2.52 57.19
CA SER A 460 -34.86 -1.71 56.79
C SER A 460 -34.89 -1.30 55.32
N ALA A 461 -33.84 -1.56 54.54
CA ALA A 461 -33.79 -1.12 53.14
C ALA A 461 -32.74 -1.85 52.29
N GLU A 462 -32.97 -1.89 50.99
CA GLU A 462 -31.97 -2.24 49.97
C GLU A 462 -31.33 -0.96 49.45
N ILE A 463 -30.00 -0.94 49.32
CA ILE A 463 -29.26 0.17 48.73
C ILE A 463 -28.53 -0.35 47.50
N ALA A 464 -28.79 0.28 46.35
CA ALA A 464 -28.09 0.02 45.10
C ALA A 464 -27.30 1.26 44.69
N VAL A 465 -26.08 1.06 44.20
CA VAL A 465 -25.22 2.14 43.71
C VAL A 465 -24.75 1.83 42.30
N ARG A 466 -24.63 2.86 41.46
CA ARG A 466 -24.04 2.77 40.13
C ARG A 466 -23.08 3.93 39.93
N TYR A 467 -21.95 3.61 39.32
CA TYR A 467 -21.00 4.60 38.84
C TYR A 467 -20.59 4.22 37.41
N ARG A 468 -20.76 5.14 36.46
CA ARG A 468 -20.36 4.96 35.06
C ARG A 468 -19.46 6.14 34.68
N PRO A 469 -18.15 5.91 34.51
CA PRO A 469 -17.27 6.99 34.11
C PRO A 469 -17.52 7.39 32.64
N ALA A 470 -17.30 8.66 32.32
CA ALA A 470 -17.26 9.17 30.96
C ALA A 470 -16.19 8.44 30.14
N VAL A 471 -16.38 8.34 28.82
CA VAL A 471 -15.48 7.56 27.94
C VAL A 471 -14.22 8.35 27.55
N GLU A 472 -14.09 9.62 27.95
CA GLU A 472 -12.95 10.46 27.59
C GLU A 472 -11.66 9.99 28.27
N VAL A 473 -10.58 9.93 27.48
CA VAL A 473 -9.34 9.25 27.85
C VAL A 473 -8.56 10.11 28.84
N ALA A 474 -8.22 9.51 29.99
CA ALA A 474 -7.31 10.03 31.03
C ALA A 474 -7.89 11.04 32.03
N GLU A 475 -9.21 11.24 32.03
CA GLU A 475 -9.88 12.14 32.96
C GLU A 475 -10.48 11.35 34.13
N VAL A 476 -10.34 11.93 35.32
CA VAL A 476 -10.78 11.32 36.57
C VAL A 476 -11.94 12.15 37.08
N GLY A 477 -13.09 11.52 37.09
CA GLY A 477 -14.35 12.09 37.48
C GLY A 477 -14.41 12.84 38.79
N GLY A 478 -15.18 13.93 38.75
CA GLY A 478 -15.58 14.74 39.90
C GLY A 478 -16.71 14.11 40.70
N ASP A 479 -17.54 13.27 40.07
CA ASP A 479 -18.69 12.60 40.68
C ASP A 479 -18.33 11.65 41.84
N TRP A 480 -19.10 11.72 42.93
CA TRP A 480 -19.00 10.75 44.01
C TRP A 480 -20.33 10.43 44.67
N TYR A 481 -20.33 9.31 45.38
CA TYR A 481 -21.38 8.98 46.32
C TYR A 481 -20.82 8.41 47.62
N ASP A 482 -21.66 8.41 48.65
CA ASP A 482 -21.40 7.65 49.86
C ASP A 482 -22.69 7.16 50.50
N ALA A 483 -22.61 6.03 51.20
CA ALA A 483 -23.70 5.49 51.98
C ALA A 483 -23.15 4.81 53.25
N PHE A 484 -23.78 5.08 54.39
CA PHE A 484 -23.38 4.49 55.67
C PHE A 484 -24.50 4.59 56.69
N VAL A 485 -24.40 3.78 57.74
CA VAL A 485 -25.34 3.78 58.88
C VAL A 485 -24.68 4.53 60.04
N GLN A 486 -25.36 5.55 60.57
CA GLN A 486 -24.94 6.25 61.79
C GLN A 486 -25.08 5.33 63.02
N PRO A 487 -24.37 5.60 64.14
CA PRO A 487 -24.53 4.81 65.36
C PRO A 487 -25.97 4.78 65.90
N SER A 488 -26.76 5.83 65.64
CA SER A 488 -28.21 5.91 65.91
C SER A 488 -29.08 4.94 65.08
N GLY A 489 -28.52 4.29 64.05
CA GLY A 489 -29.24 3.39 63.13
C GLY A 489 -29.86 4.08 61.91
N ALA A 490 -29.78 5.41 61.82
CA ALA A 490 -30.21 6.15 60.63
C ALA A 490 -29.25 5.87 59.45
N THR A 491 -29.80 5.69 58.25
CA THR A 491 -29.01 5.51 57.03
C THR A 491 -28.79 6.85 56.36
N VAL A 492 -27.54 7.20 56.08
CA VAL A 492 -27.17 8.44 55.39
C VAL A 492 -26.74 8.08 53.96
N LEU A 493 -27.29 8.82 53.00
CA LEU A 493 -26.93 8.79 51.59
C LEU A 493 -26.39 10.15 51.19
N VAL A 494 -25.34 10.11 50.39
CA VAL A 494 -24.61 11.28 49.93
C VAL A 494 -24.35 11.11 48.45
N ILE A 495 -24.53 12.19 47.71
CA ILE A 495 -24.05 12.31 46.34
C ILE A 495 -23.48 13.70 46.15
N GLY A 496 -22.55 13.84 45.22
CA GLY A 496 -22.09 15.14 44.79
C GLY A 496 -21.25 15.06 43.54
N ASP A 497 -20.95 16.24 43.01
CA ASP A 497 -20.10 16.42 41.84
C ASP A 497 -19.16 17.62 42.03
N VAL A 498 -17.89 17.44 41.71
CA VAL A 498 -16.85 18.47 41.80
C VAL A 498 -16.73 19.12 40.43
N VAL A 499 -16.72 20.45 40.38
CA VAL A 499 -16.52 21.17 39.12
C VAL A 499 -15.15 20.82 38.53
N GLY A 500 -15.17 20.23 37.33
CA GLY A 500 -13.98 19.77 36.60
C GLY A 500 -13.79 18.26 36.70
N HIS A 501 -12.96 17.71 35.81
CA HIS A 501 -12.87 16.25 35.59
C HIS A 501 -11.41 15.78 35.49
N ASP A 502 -10.48 16.51 36.13
CA ASP A 502 -9.05 16.18 36.13
C ASP A 502 -8.59 15.52 37.45
N THR A 503 -7.30 15.22 37.55
CA THR A 503 -6.71 14.63 38.76
C THR A 503 -6.85 15.52 40.01
N GLU A 504 -6.95 16.85 39.84
CA GLU A 504 -7.14 17.79 40.95
C GLU A 504 -8.58 17.74 41.45
N ALA A 505 -9.56 17.67 40.54
CA ALA A 505 -10.97 17.46 40.86
C ALA A 505 -11.19 16.14 41.62
N ALA A 506 -10.58 15.04 41.17
CA ALA A 506 -10.67 13.75 41.86
C ALA A 506 -10.03 13.75 43.26
N ALA A 507 -8.92 14.48 43.44
CA ALA A 507 -8.31 14.65 44.76
C ALA A 507 -9.20 15.47 45.69
N ALA A 508 -9.81 16.53 45.19
CA ALA A 508 -10.75 17.36 45.93
C ALA A 508 -12.03 16.59 46.29
N MET A 509 -12.55 15.78 45.38
CA MET A 509 -13.66 14.85 45.61
C MET A 509 -13.36 13.92 46.77
N GLY A 510 -12.17 13.29 46.79
CA GLY A 510 -11.75 12.40 47.88
C GLY A 510 -11.68 13.12 49.23
N GLN A 511 -11.21 14.36 49.25
CA GLN A 511 -11.19 15.21 50.45
C GLN A 511 -12.60 15.58 50.91
N LEU A 512 -13.46 16.07 50.01
CA LEU A 512 -14.85 16.45 50.30
C LEU A 512 -15.65 15.26 50.84
N ARG A 513 -15.58 14.11 50.17
CA ARG A 513 -16.24 12.88 50.62
C ARG A 513 -15.74 12.47 52.01
N GLY A 514 -14.44 12.49 52.25
CA GLY A 514 -13.84 12.13 53.54
C GLY A 514 -14.29 13.05 54.68
N LEU A 515 -14.27 14.37 54.45
CA LEU A 515 -14.75 15.38 55.40
C LEU A 515 -16.25 15.22 55.67
N LEU A 516 -17.06 15.13 54.61
CA LEU A 516 -18.51 14.97 54.72
C LEU A 516 -18.85 13.70 55.51
N ARG A 517 -18.24 12.56 55.18
CA ARG A 517 -18.44 11.30 55.92
C ARG A 517 -18.06 11.46 57.40
N GLY A 518 -16.92 12.08 57.70
CA GLY A 518 -16.47 12.33 59.07
C GLY A 518 -17.43 13.21 59.88
N ILE A 519 -17.96 14.27 59.26
CA ILE A 519 -18.94 15.18 59.86
C ILE A 519 -20.28 14.46 60.08
N ALA A 520 -20.78 13.79 59.05
CA ALA A 520 -22.09 13.16 59.02
C ALA A 520 -22.18 11.86 59.83
N TYR A 521 -21.05 11.23 60.19
CA TYR A 521 -21.06 10.06 61.08
C TYR A 521 -21.43 10.40 62.53
N ARG A 522 -21.38 11.68 62.93
CA ARG A 522 -21.80 12.14 64.25
C ARG A 522 -23.30 11.92 64.46
N ASP A 523 -23.69 11.31 65.58
CA ASP A 523 -25.11 11.09 65.88
C ASP A 523 -25.90 12.39 66.03
N GLY A 524 -27.15 12.36 65.54
CA GLY A 524 -28.13 13.44 65.69
C GLY A 524 -27.90 14.67 64.82
N ILE A 525 -26.84 14.71 64.01
CA ILE A 525 -26.62 15.80 63.05
C ILE A 525 -27.59 15.66 61.85
N GLY A 526 -28.28 16.74 61.51
CA GLY A 526 -29.17 16.81 60.34
C GLY A 526 -28.42 17.15 59.05
N PRO A 527 -28.95 16.82 57.86
CA PRO A 527 -28.30 17.09 56.57
C PRO A 527 -27.88 18.55 56.33
N ALA A 528 -28.69 19.52 56.77
CA ALA A 528 -28.35 20.94 56.60
C ALA A 528 -27.12 21.36 57.42
N GLN A 529 -27.02 20.86 58.66
CA GLN A 529 -25.85 21.10 59.50
C GLN A 529 -24.61 20.39 58.94
N VAL A 530 -24.76 19.18 58.37
CA VAL A 530 -23.65 18.50 57.69
C VAL A 530 -23.07 19.37 56.57
N LEU A 531 -23.92 19.89 55.68
CA LEU A 531 -23.46 20.75 54.59
C LEU A 531 -22.89 22.08 55.09
N SER A 532 -23.44 22.66 56.16
CA SER A 532 -22.92 23.89 56.77
C SER A 532 -21.55 23.70 57.40
N ASP A 533 -21.34 22.57 58.11
CA ASP A 533 -20.05 22.19 58.70
C ASP A 533 -19.02 21.89 57.59
N LEU A 534 -19.47 21.31 56.46
CA LEU A 534 -18.62 21.07 55.29
C LEU A 534 -18.19 22.37 54.63
N ASP A 535 -19.09 23.33 54.42
CA ASP A 535 -18.76 24.68 53.92
C ASP A 535 -17.71 25.38 54.81
N ALA A 536 -17.89 25.29 56.13
CA ALA A 536 -16.94 25.83 57.08
C ALA A 536 -15.56 25.14 56.98
N ALA A 537 -15.54 23.81 56.79
CA ALA A 537 -14.32 23.05 56.59
C ALA A 537 -13.61 23.39 55.27
N VAL A 538 -14.34 23.46 54.15
CA VAL A 538 -13.83 23.86 52.82
C VAL A 538 -13.14 25.22 52.92
N ARG A 539 -13.80 26.21 53.54
CA ARG A 539 -13.24 27.55 53.77
C ARG A 539 -12.01 27.50 54.69
N GLY A 540 -12.13 26.83 55.83
CA GLY A 540 -11.09 26.81 56.87
C GLY A 540 -9.82 26.08 56.47
N LEU A 541 -9.95 25.06 55.61
CA LEU A 541 -8.83 24.29 55.06
C LEU A 541 -8.25 24.91 53.79
N GLY A 542 -8.82 26.00 53.29
CA GLY A 542 -8.34 26.69 52.10
C GLY A 542 -8.53 25.90 50.80
N MET A 543 -9.57 25.07 50.74
CA MET A 543 -9.90 24.31 49.54
C MET A 543 -10.50 25.26 48.48
N SER A 544 -9.87 25.35 47.31
CA SER A 544 -10.31 26.21 46.20
C SER A 544 -11.24 25.51 45.21
N THR A 545 -12.03 24.55 45.71
CA THR A 545 -12.90 23.70 44.88
C THR A 545 -14.36 24.12 45.03
N MET A 546 -15.10 24.11 43.92
CA MET A 546 -16.55 24.22 43.91
C MET A 546 -17.16 22.84 43.66
N ALA A 547 -18.25 22.53 44.35
CA ALA A 547 -18.91 21.25 44.20
C ALA A 547 -20.41 21.35 44.49
N THR A 548 -21.20 20.51 43.82
CA THR A 548 -22.58 20.24 44.20
C THR A 548 -22.62 19.09 45.19
N ALA A 549 -23.60 19.08 46.11
CA ALA A 549 -23.84 17.91 46.95
C ALA A 549 -25.30 17.84 47.42
N ALA A 550 -25.81 16.62 47.58
CA ALA A 550 -27.06 16.35 48.28
C ALA A 550 -26.83 15.30 49.36
N VAL A 551 -27.41 15.54 50.54
CA VAL A 551 -27.34 14.64 51.69
C VAL A 551 -28.75 14.28 52.10
N ALA A 552 -29.03 12.98 52.19
CA ALA A 552 -30.29 12.45 52.68
C ALA A 552 -30.05 11.54 53.89
N ARG A 553 -30.90 11.67 54.90
CA ARG A 553 -30.90 10.86 56.12
C ARG A 553 -32.25 10.15 56.23
N VAL A 554 -32.20 8.84 56.23
CA VAL A 554 -33.33 7.93 56.31
C VAL A 554 -33.42 7.42 57.73
N GLU A 555 -34.49 7.81 58.43
CA GLU A 555 -34.68 7.48 59.84
C GLU A 555 -36.12 7.12 60.18
N GLN A 556 -36.27 6.38 61.28
CA GLN A 556 -37.58 5.94 61.77
C GLN A 556 -37.58 5.97 63.29
N THR A 557 -38.63 6.56 63.86
CA THR A 557 -39.00 6.35 65.26
C THR A 557 -39.64 4.97 65.45
N PRO A 558 -39.68 4.41 66.68
CA PRO A 558 -40.42 3.16 66.96
C PRO A 558 -41.87 3.22 66.47
N GLU A 559 -42.57 4.34 66.70
CA GLU A 559 -43.96 4.52 66.32
C GLU A 559 -44.14 4.56 64.79
N GLN A 560 -43.21 5.22 64.08
CA GLN A 560 -43.20 5.22 62.61
C GLN A 560 -42.87 3.84 62.05
N ARG A 561 -41.97 3.08 62.69
CA ARG A 561 -41.69 1.70 62.29
C ARG A 561 -42.95 0.86 62.34
N ASP A 562 -43.72 0.94 63.41
CA ASP A 562 -44.98 0.21 63.58
C ASP A 562 -46.05 0.66 62.58
N ALA A 563 -46.10 1.97 62.27
CA ALA A 563 -47.01 2.53 61.28
C ALA A 563 -46.59 2.29 59.82
N GLY A 564 -45.43 1.67 59.57
CA GLY A 564 -44.90 1.46 58.23
C GLY A 564 -44.47 2.75 57.52
N LEU A 565 -44.07 3.77 58.29
CA LEU A 565 -43.63 5.07 57.81
C LEU A 565 -42.13 5.26 58.02
N THR A 566 -41.53 6.07 57.16
CA THR A 566 -40.12 6.46 57.23
C THR A 566 -39.99 7.95 56.99
N THR A 567 -39.18 8.61 57.81
CA THR A 567 -38.82 10.00 57.61
C THR A 567 -37.57 10.08 56.73
N LEU A 568 -37.66 10.83 55.65
CA LEU A 568 -36.55 11.27 54.81
C LEU A 568 -36.25 12.72 55.14
N ARG A 569 -35.10 12.97 55.78
CA ARG A 569 -34.56 14.32 55.92
C ARG A 569 -33.52 14.57 54.87
N TRP A 570 -33.50 15.74 54.27
CA TRP A 570 -32.54 16.04 53.22
C TRP A 570 -32.16 17.52 53.19
N SER A 571 -31.01 17.78 52.59
CA SER A 571 -30.47 19.11 52.31
C SER A 571 -29.70 19.05 51.00
N ASN A 572 -29.68 20.16 50.27
CA ASN A 572 -29.06 20.27 48.97
C ASN A 572 -28.11 21.47 48.92
N ALA A 573 -27.02 21.36 48.17
CA ALA A 573 -26.05 22.40 47.89
C ALA A 573 -25.81 22.51 46.38
N GLY A 574 -26.84 22.96 45.64
CA GLY A 574 -26.77 23.21 44.20
C GLY A 574 -26.74 21.96 43.32
N HIS A 575 -27.06 20.78 43.86
CA HIS A 575 -27.13 19.50 43.16
C HIS A 575 -28.52 19.25 42.57
N PRO A 576 -28.68 18.41 41.52
CA PRO A 576 -29.99 17.99 41.04
C PRO A 576 -30.91 17.46 42.17
N PRO A 577 -32.23 17.70 42.09
CA PRO A 577 -33.15 17.34 43.16
C PRO A 577 -33.28 15.80 43.28
N PRO A 578 -33.16 15.22 44.50
CA PRO A 578 -33.44 13.81 44.71
C PRO A 578 -34.88 13.46 44.31
N LEU A 579 -35.10 12.25 43.80
CA LEU A 579 -36.42 11.78 43.39
C LEU A 579 -36.94 10.69 44.34
N VAL A 580 -38.22 10.76 44.71
CA VAL A 580 -38.92 9.73 45.46
C VAL A 580 -39.98 9.09 44.58
N LEU A 581 -39.83 7.80 44.31
CA LEU A 581 -40.88 6.95 43.77
C LEU A 581 -41.73 6.43 44.94
N HIS A 582 -42.97 6.89 45.00
CA HIS A 582 -43.97 6.46 45.97
C HIS A 582 -44.58 5.12 45.56
N THR A 583 -45.18 4.41 46.52
CA THR A 583 -45.81 3.09 46.28
C THR A 583 -47.03 3.12 45.38
N ASP A 584 -47.59 4.30 45.12
CA ASP A 584 -48.71 4.53 44.19
C ASP A 584 -48.24 4.84 42.76
N GLY A 585 -46.92 4.74 42.49
CA GLY A 585 -46.32 5.05 41.20
C GLY A 585 -46.02 6.54 40.99
N ARG A 586 -46.38 7.42 41.93
CA ARG A 586 -46.08 8.85 41.83
C ARG A 586 -44.58 9.08 42.03
N VAL A 587 -43.95 9.84 41.13
CA VAL A 587 -42.55 10.30 41.29
C VAL A 587 -42.53 11.77 41.70
N GLU A 588 -41.98 12.04 42.88
CA GLU A 588 -41.85 13.36 43.49
C GLU A 588 -40.39 13.83 43.46
N ALA A 589 -40.13 15.02 42.91
CA ALA A 589 -38.84 15.69 43.02
C ALA A 589 -38.79 16.47 44.34
N LEU A 590 -37.74 16.26 45.12
CA LEU A 590 -37.53 16.93 46.40
C LEU A 590 -36.85 18.28 46.18
N GLU A 591 -37.65 19.35 46.12
CA GLU A 591 -37.19 20.71 45.82
C GLU A 591 -37.41 21.68 47.00
N ALA A 592 -36.45 22.57 47.24
CA ALA A 592 -36.48 23.56 48.34
C ALA A 592 -37.18 24.89 47.93
N GLY A 593 -37.75 24.97 46.73
CA GLY A 593 -38.43 26.15 46.18
C GLY A 593 -37.50 27.22 45.59
N ARG A 594 -36.33 27.46 46.17
CA ARG A 594 -35.23 28.22 45.53
C ARG A 594 -34.00 27.32 45.38
N PRO A 595 -33.24 27.42 44.27
CA PRO A 595 -31.99 26.69 44.12
C PRO A 595 -30.97 27.10 45.19
N ASP A 596 -30.37 26.11 45.86
CA ASP A 596 -29.28 26.32 46.81
C ASP A 596 -27.97 26.62 46.06
N LEU A 597 -27.07 27.41 46.67
CA LEU A 597 -25.73 27.65 46.12
C LEU A 597 -24.84 26.41 46.24
N MET A 598 -23.93 26.22 45.30
CA MET A 598 -22.89 25.18 45.38
C MET A 598 -21.99 25.38 46.60
N LEU A 599 -21.36 24.29 47.05
CA LEU A 599 -20.27 24.35 48.03
C LEU A 599 -19.12 25.19 47.47
N GLY A 600 -18.47 25.97 48.33
CA GLY A 600 -17.31 26.79 47.96
C GLY A 600 -17.61 28.13 47.28
N VAL A 601 -18.85 28.39 46.82
CA VAL A 601 -19.24 29.68 46.23
C VAL A 601 -19.42 30.76 47.31
N ASP A 602 -20.29 30.49 48.28
CA ASP A 602 -20.43 31.30 49.50
C ASP A 602 -20.63 30.38 50.71
N PRO A 603 -19.55 30.06 51.45
CA PRO A 603 -19.66 29.17 52.60
C PRO A 603 -20.42 29.76 53.81
N ALA A 604 -20.95 30.99 53.71
CA ALA A 604 -21.82 31.60 54.72
C ALA A 604 -23.31 31.48 54.34
N ALA A 605 -23.61 30.92 53.17
CA ALA A 605 -24.98 30.65 52.75
C ALA A 605 -25.67 29.70 53.76
N ALA A 606 -26.89 30.04 54.14
CA ALA A 606 -27.68 29.20 55.04
C ALA A 606 -28.16 27.95 54.30
N ARG A 607 -27.93 26.76 54.87
CA ARG A 607 -28.41 25.48 54.33
C ARG A 607 -29.80 25.16 54.89
N GLY A 608 -30.72 24.77 54.02
CA GLY A 608 -32.10 24.39 54.38
C GLY A 608 -32.22 22.92 54.77
N GLU A 609 -32.99 22.61 55.81
CA GLU A 609 -33.36 21.23 56.15
C GLU A 609 -34.83 20.99 55.77
N HIS A 610 -35.06 19.90 55.05
CA HIS A 610 -36.37 19.52 54.54
C HIS A 610 -36.72 18.10 54.98
N GLU A 611 -38.01 17.85 55.21
CA GLU A 611 -38.50 16.56 55.68
C GLU A 611 -39.69 16.08 54.84
N VAL A 612 -39.66 14.82 54.42
CA VAL A 612 -40.77 14.12 53.78
C VAL A 612 -40.98 12.77 54.46
N THR A 613 -42.24 12.42 54.73
CA THR A 613 -42.60 11.08 55.25
C THR A 613 -43.10 10.19 54.11
N VAL A 614 -42.52 8.99 53.99
CA VAL A 614 -42.88 8.01 52.96
C VAL A 614 -43.29 6.68 53.57
N ARG A 615 -44.03 5.87 52.80
CA ARG A 615 -44.38 4.49 53.18
C ARG A 615 -43.27 3.51 52.82
N ARG A 616 -43.24 2.36 53.50
CA ARG A 616 -42.47 1.17 53.07
C ARG A 616 -42.76 0.85 51.60
N GLY A 617 -41.73 0.44 50.85
CA GLY A 617 -41.79 0.22 49.41
C GLY A 617 -41.40 1.44 48.57
N ALA A 618 -41.38 2.65 49.14
CA ALA A 618 -40.88 3.82 48.43
C ALA A 618 -39.38 3.69 48.10
N THR A 619 -38.99 4.27 46.97
CA THR A 619 -37.59 4.30 46.52
C THR A 619 -37.12 5.75 46.42
N LEU A 620 -36.04 6.10 47.11
CA LEU A 620 -35.36 7.38 46.98
C LEU A 620 -34.14 7.22 46.06
N LEU A 621 -33.99 8.13 45.09
CA LEU A 621 -32.93 8.17 44.10
C LEU A 621 -32.16 9.49 44.19
N LEU A 622 -30.85 9.40 44.36
CA LEU A 622 -29.88 10.48 44.20
C LEU A 622 -29.06 10.19 42.95
N TYR A 623 -28.81 11.20 42.12
CA TYR A 623 -28.12 11.05 40.83
C TYR A 623 -27.38 12.35 40.48
N THR A 624 -26.24 12.22 39.79
CA THR A 624 -25.51 13.36 39.24
C THR A 624 -26.11 13.83 37.92
N ASP A 625 -25.74 15.03 37.51
CA ASP A 625 -26.23 15.67 36.30
C ASP A 625 -25.86 14.88 35.03
N GLY A 626 -24.75 14.16 34.98
CA GLY A 626 -24.41 13.31 33.81
C GLY A 626 -25.49 12.28 33.42
N LEU A 627 -26.38 11.90 34.36
CA LEU A 627 -27.56 11.06 34.07
C LEU A 627 -28.66 11.80 33.30
N VAL A 628 -28.81 13.10 33.53
CA VAL A 628 -29.96 13.91 33.08
C VAL A 628 -29.58 15.03 32.10
N GLU A 629 -28.36 15.56 32.14
CA GLU A 629 -27.82 16.60 31.26
C GLU A 629 -26.91 16.04 30.14
N GLY A 630 -26.96 16.65 28.96
CA GLY A 630 -26.08 16.35 27.83
C GLY A 630 -26.09 17.47 26.79
N ARG A 631 -25.19 17.43 25.79
CA ARG A 631 -25.01 18.50 24.77
C ARG A 631 -26.31 19.08 24.19
N ASP A 632 -27.28 18.22 23.88
CA ASP A 632 -28.57 18.61 23.29
C ASP A 632 -29.76 18.30 24.21
N LEU A 633 -29.52 18.05 25.50
CA LEU A 633 -30.55 17.72 26.49
C LEU A 633 -30.43 18.63 27.72
N PRO A 634 -31.28 19.66 27.82
CA PRO A 634 -31.35 20.52 28.99
C PRO A 634 -31.71 19.74 30.27
N LEU A 635 -31.15 20.16 31.40
CA LEU A 635 -31.30 19.51 32.70
C LEU A 635 -32.76 19.22 33.08
N ASP A 636 -33.66 20.21 32.97
CA ASP A 636 -35.08 20.06 33.34
C ASP A 636 -35.80 19.00 32.50
N GLU A 637 -35.49 18.94 31.20
CA GLU A 637 -36.05 17.92 30.30
C GLU A 637 -35.51 16.53 30.65
N GLY A 638 -34.22 16.45 30.96
CA GLY A 638 -33.57 15.23 31.45
C GLY A 638 -34.20 14.69 32.73
N ILE A 639 -34.45 15.56 33.72
CA ILE A 639 -35.12 15.20 34.97
C ILE A 639 -36.55 14.74 34.68
N GLY A 640 -37.27 15.38 33.76
CA GLY A 640 -38.59 14.92 33.30
C GLY A 640 -38.55 13.49 32.77
N ARG A 641 -37.61 13.18 31.88
CA ARG A 641 -37.40 11.81 31.35
C ARG A 641 -37.03 10.81 32.43
N LEU A 642 -36.23 11.21 33.43
CA LEU A 642 -35.89 10.37 34.57
C LEU A 642 -37.13 10.03 35.41
N ARG A 643 -38.02 10.99 35.64
CA ARG A 643 -39.29 10.76 36.35
C ARG A 643 -40.18 9.77 35.61
N ASP A 644 -40.31 9.91 34.30
CA ASP A 644 -41.08 8.98 33.47
C ASP A 644 -40.48 7.57 33.50
N ALA A 645 -39.15 7.46 33.40
CA ALA A 645 -38.45 6.18 33.49
C ALA A 645 -38.67 5.50 34.85
N LEU A 646 -38.60 6.24 35.96
CA LEU A 646 -38.85 5.70 37.30
C LEU A 646 -40.31 5.25 37.49
N ALA A 647 -41.27 5.99 36.93
CA ALA A 647 -42.69 5.62 36.99
C ALA A 647 -42.95 4.33 36.21
N ASP A 648 -42.35 4.17 35.03
CA ASP A 648 -42.54 3.01 34.17
C ASP A 648 -41.82 1.75 34.67
N LEU A 649 -40.62 1.91 35.24
CA LEU A 649 -39.72 0.80 35.59
C LEU A 649 -39.76 0.45 37.09
N GLY A 650 -40.50 1.22 37.89
CA GLY A 650 -40.48 1.18 39.36
C GLY A 650 -40.70 -0.18 40.01
N ASP A 651 -41.46 -1.06 39.36
CA ASP A 651 -41.76 -2.42 39.83
C ASP A 651 -40.59 -3.41 39.72
N GLN A 652 -39.53 -3.05 38.99
CA GLN A 652 -38.35 -3.90 38.85
C GLN A 652 -37.55 -4.00 40.17
N PRO A 653 -36.80 -5.10 40.41
CA PRO A 653 -35.81 -5.19 41.48
C PRO A 653 -34.85 -3.99 41.46
N LEU A 654 -34.42 -3.48 42.62
CA LEU A 654 -33.73 -2.19 42.72
C LEU A 654 -32.47 -2.12 41.84
N GLU A 655 -31.66 -3.17 41.85
CA GLU A 655 -30.47 -3.30 40.99
C GLU A 655 -30.81 -3.19 39.50
N GLN A 656 -31.88 -3.85 39.05
CA GLN A 656 -32.34 -3.85 37.66
C GLN A 656 -32.96 -2.50 37.26
N LEU A 657 -33.70 -1.87 38.18
CA LEU A 657 -34.24 -0.53 38.01
C LEU A 657 -33.11 0.47 37.73
N CYS A 658 -32.05 0.45 38.54
CA CYS A 658 -30.90 1.34 38.36
C CYS A 658 -30.24 1.16 36.99
N ASP A 659 -30.01 -0.09 36.56
CA ASP A 659 -29.41 -0.37 35.25
C ASP A 659 -30.32 0.04 34.09
N ALA A 660 -31.62 -0.27 34.17
CA ALA A 660 -32.60 0.06 33.12
C ALA A 660 -32.84 1.57 32.99
N VAL A 661 -32.79 2.32 34.10
CA VAL A 661 -32.88 3.78 34.09
C VAL A 661 -31.67 4.38 33.37
N ILE A 662 -30.45 3.94 33.71
CA ILE A 662 -29.23 4.44 33.04
C ILE A 662 -29.27 4.14 31.55
N GLU A 663 -29.62 2.90 31.16
CA GLU A 663 -29.70 2.49 29.76
C GLU A 663 -30.75 3.29 28.97
N ARG A 664 -31.91 3.57 29.58
CA ARG A 664 -32.99 4.34 28.94
C ARG A 664 -32.64 5.82 28.75
N LEU A 665 -31.94 6.44 29.71
CA LEU A 665 -31.56 7.84 29.62
C LEU A 665 -30.28 8.07 28.80
N ARG A 666 -29.36 7.10 28.77
CA ARG A 666 -28.04 7.21 28.15
C ARG A 666 -27.71 5.98 27.29
N PRO A 667 -28.38 5.81 26.13
CA PRO A 667 -28.10 4.70 25.22
C PRO A 667 -26.81 4.88 24.40
N GLU A 668 -26.26 6.10 24.31
CA GLU A 668 -25.05 6.44 23.53
C GLU A 668 -23.88 6.90 24.43
N ARG A 669 -22.71 7.18 23.85
CA ARG A 669 -21.46 7.53 24.56
C ARG A 669 -21.68 8.58 25.67
N LEU A 670 -21.24 8.23 26.89
CA LEU A 670 -21.26 9.09 28.07
C LEU A 670 -20.34 10.30 27.88
N GLN A 671 -20.90 11.50 28.06
CA GLN A 671 -20.19 12.78 27.97
C GLN A 671 -19.64 13.22 29.32
N ASP A 672 -20.33 12.83 30.40
CA ASP A 672 -19.94 13.09 31.78
C ASP A 672 -20.11 11.80 32.61
N ASP A 673 -19.56 11.80 33.81
CA ASP A 673 -19.72 10.69 34.74
C ASP A 673 -21.16 10.59 35.22
N ILE A 674 -21.53 9.37 35.64
CA ILE A 674 -22.83 9.13 36.27
C ILE A 674 -22.57 8.45 37.59
N ALA A 675 -22.88 9.12 38.68
CA ALA A 675 -23.14 8.50 39.97
C ALA A 675 -24.65 8.40 40.23
N LEU A 676 -25.07 7.27 40.78
CA LEU A 676 -26.45 7.03 41.18
C LEU A 676 -26.48 6.20 42.47
N VAL A 677 -27.29 6.66 43.42
CA VAL A 677 -27.56 5.97 44.68
C VAL A 677 -29.06 5.84 44.84
N ALA A 678 -29.54 4.60 44.94
CA ALA A 678 -30.93 4.31 45.20
C ALA A 678 -31.08 3.59 46.55
N ILE A 679 -32.10 3.95 47.32
CA ILE A 679 -32.53 3.20 48.50
C ILE A 679 -33.99 2.82 48.36
N ARG A 680 -34.32 1.53 48.51
CA ARG A 680 -35.70 1.04 48.55
C ARG A 680 -36.02 0.53 49.94
N LEU A 681 -37.06 1.11 50.54
CA LEU A 681 -37.47 0.78 51.89
C LEU A 681 -38.17 -0.56 51.93
N HIS A 682 -37.66 -1.51 52.73
CA HIS A 682 -38.25 -2.83 52.89
C HIS A 682 -39.26 -2.90 54.03
N PRO A 683 -40.14 -3.92 54.02
CA PRO A 683 -40.75 -4.38 55.25
C PRO A 683 -39.67 -5.03 56.12
N GLN A 684 -39.29 -4.39 57.24
CA GLN A 684 -38.57 -5.11 58.30
C GLN A 684 -39.47 -6.24 58.80
N GLY A 685 -39.02 -7.48 58.61
CA GLY A 685 -39.65 -8.63 59.24
C GLY A 685 -39.37 -8.61 60.74
N ASP A 686 -40.38 -8.92 61.55
CA ASP A 686 -40.23 -9.17 62.98
C ASP A 686 -39.05 -10.12 63.21
N GLY A 687 -38.13 -9.72 64.09
CA GLY A 687 -36.89 -10.44 64.33
C GLY A 687 -37.13 -11.88 64.80
N GLY A 688 -36.37 -12.81 64.19
CA GLY A 688 -35.91 -14.03 64.85
C GLY A 688 -36.67 -15.33 64.56
N ALA A 689 -36.43 -15.96 63.40
CA ALA A 689 -36.43 -17.43 63.24
C ALA A 689 -35.95 -17.92 61.86
N GLN A 690 -34.82 -17.46 61.31
CA GLN A 690 -34.16 -18.24 60.25
C GLN A 690 -32.65 -18.00 60.15
N ARG A 691 -31.92 -18.26 61.24
CA ARG A 691 -30.50 -18.66 61.12
C ARG A 691 -30.42 -20.09 60.61
N GLY A 692 -30.56 -20.25 59.29
CA GLY A 692 -30.23 -21.46 58.56
C GLY A 692 -28.82 -21.33 57.97
N ARG A 693 -27.90 -22.17 58.45
CA ARG A 693 -26.51 -22.32 58.00
C ARG A 693 -26.34 -22.16 56.47
N GLY A 694 -25.71 -21.07 56.05
CA GLY A 694 -25.18 -20.89 54.70
C GLY A 694 -23.74 -20.44 54.81
N THR A 695 -22.81 -21.33 54.48
CA THR A 695 -21.37 -21.10 54.41
C THR A 695 -21.04 -19.88 53.53
N PRO A 696 -20.04 -19.04 53.89
CA PRO A 696 -19.57 -18.00 52.97
C PRO A 696 -18.90 -18.67 51.78
N ARG A 697 -19.52 -18.57 50.60
CA ARG A 697 -18.82 -18.81 49.33
C ARG A 697 -17.98 -17.58 49.03
N ASP A 698 -16.72 -17.70 49.40
CA ASP A 698 -15.61 -16.95 48.83
C ASP A 698 -15.69 -17.03 47.29
N ARG A 699 -16.21 -15.98 46.65
CA ARG A 699 -16.03 -15.77 45.22
C ARG A 699 -14.82 -14.86 45.09
N GLY A 700 -13.65 -15.51 45.06
CA GLY A 700 -12.43 -14.90 44.59
C GLY A 700 -12.67 -14.24 43.23
N VAL A 701 -12.44 -12.93 43.19
CA VAL A 701 -12.20 -12.19 41.96
C VAL A 701 -10.93 -12.79 41.37
N GLY A 702 -11.11 -13.50 40.25
CA GLY A 702 -10.02 -14.05 39.46
C GLY A 702 -9.09 -12.94 38.99
N ARG A 703 -7.79 -13.26 39.07
CA ARG A 703 -6.65 -12.47 38.60
C ARG A 703 -6.77 -12.07 37.13
#